data_AF-A0A925MYW0-F1
#
_entry.id   AF-A0A925MYW0-F1
#
_cell.length_a   1.000
_cell.length_b   1.000
_cell.length_c   1.000
_cell.angle_alpha   90.00
_cell.angle_beta   90.00
_cell.angle_gamma   90.00
#
_symmetry.space_group_name_H-M   'P 1'
#
loop_
_entity.id
_entity.type
_entity.pdbx_description
1 polymer ?
#
loop_
_entity_poly.entity_id
_entity_poly.type
_entity_poly.pdbx_seq_one_letter_code
_entity_poly.pdbx_strand_id
1 'polypeptide(L)'
;MTDFLEIHRGDAPLIVTFPHTGTEIPPEIEARLVSPWLGRKDADWWVDQLYDFARGLGATTIRTRVSRTVIDVNRDPSGASLYPGHATTGLCPTETFDGEPLYRAGEEAAQAEIAARRERWFDPYHAAIEGEIARLGETHDRVVLYDAHSIRCAIPRLFEGQLPDLNIGTHDGKSCDPALTDAVEAAAARSAFSHVVDGRFKGGWTTRHYGRPGEGVHAIQMELACRAYLDEPDTPDDNNWPTAYAELRAGPLRATLHDILQSALAFAYGKPMTRLDNSRTIRPATGTTLSAKSWLTEAPMRMLMNNLHPDVAERPEELVVYGGIGRAARDWESFDRIVETLKRLEDDETLLVQSGKPVGVFRTHADAPRVLIANSNLVPHWATWEHFNALDKKGLAMYGQMTAGSWIYIGSQGIVQGTYETFVEMGRQHYGGDLSGRWLLTAGLGGMGGAQPLAATMAGASCLAIECQPSRIEMRLRTGYLDRSTDSLDEALEIVTTATSPVSVGLLGNAAELVPEIFRRGVRPDLVTDQTSAHDPANGYLPEGWTLERWAETRERDPDAVARAAKASMAVHVRAMLDFHRAGVPTTDYGNNIRQMAHDEGVNDAFDFPGFVPAYIRPLFCRGIGPFRWAALSGNPEDIYTTDAKVKELLPDDANLHNWLDMARERIQFQGLPARICWVGLGDRHRLGLAFNEMVASGELKAPIVIGRDHLDSGSVASPNRETEAMKDGSDAVSDWPLLNALLNTASGATWVSLHHGGGVGMGYSQHAGMVIVADGTEAAARRLERVLWNDPATGVMRHADAGYELAVECAREKGLDLPSL
;
A
#
# COMPACT_ATOMS: atom_id res chain seq x y z
N MET A 1 22.97 20.89 -38.83
CA MET A 1 21.77 20.24 -38.26
C MET A 1 21.82 18.79 -38.69
N THR A 2 21.85 17.87 -37.73
CA THR A 2 21.94 16.42 -37.93
C THR A 2 20.56 15.87 -38.31
N ASP A 3 20.19 16.00 -39.58
CA ASP A 3 18.86 15.63 -40.12
C ASP A 3 18.49 14.13 -39.95
N PHE A 4 19.46 13.28 -39.62
CA PHE A 4 19.27 11.84 -39.45
C PHE A 4 19.04 11.38 -38.00
N LEU A 5 19.23 12.26 -37.01
CA LEU A 5 19.24 11.91 -35.59
C LEU A 5 18.02 12.48 -34.88
N GLU A 6 17.29 11.63 -34.17
CA GLU A 6 16.11 11.98 -33.38
C GLU A 6 16.44 11.83 -31.88
N ILE A 7 16.32 12.92 -31.13
CA ILE A 7 16.57 12.94 -29.67
C ILE A 7 15.34 13.48 -28.95
N HIS A 8 14.81 12.70 -28.01
CA HIS A 8 13.88 13.17 -26.99
C HIS A 8 14.60 13.23 -25.65
N ARG A 9 14.56 14.38 -24.99
CA ARG A 9 15.20 14.58 -23.68
C ARG A 9 14.22 14.35 -22.56
N GLY A 10 14.58 13.47 -21.64
CA GLY A 10 13.92 13.27 -20.36
C GLY A 10 14.86 13.55 -19.20
N ASP A 11 14.30 13.65 -17.99
CA ASP A 11 15.03 13.97 -16.77
C ASP A 11 15.33 12.75 -15.89
N ALA A 12 14.80 11.57 -16.24
CA ALA A 12 15.12 10.34 -15.52
C ALA A 12 16.55 9.85 -15.86
N PRO A 13 17.23 9.13 -14.95
CA PRO A 13 18.57 8.58 -15.16
C PRO A 13 18.57 7.34 -16.08
N LEU A 14 17.83 7.41 -17.19
CA LEU A 14 17.70 6.35 -18.19
C LEU A 14 17.80 6.94 -19.59
N ILE A 15 18.70 6.37 -20.40
CA ILE A 15 18.85 6.65 -21.82
C ILE A 15 18.52 5.36 -22.59
N VAL A 16 17.60 5.42 -23.55
CA VAL A 16 17.27 4.30 -24.44
C VAL A 16 17.76 4.63 -25.85
N THR A 17 18.66 3.80 -26.40
CA THR A 17 19.23 3.98 -27.74
C THR A 17 18.61 3.02 -28.75
N PHE A 18 18.40 3.52 -29.97
CA PHE A 18 17.83 2.80 -31.11
C PHE A 18 18.77 2.88 -32.32
N PRO A 19 19.87 2.12 -32.31
CA PRO A 19 20.93 2.24 -33.31
C PRO A 19 20.58 1.69 -34.70
N HIS A 20 19.63 0.75 -34.82
CA HIS A 20 19.37 0.06 -36.10
C HIS A 20 17.89 0.09 -36.54
N THR A 21 17.05 0.95 -35.96
CA THR A 21 15.63 1.11 -36.36
C THR A 21 15.46 1.98 -37.61
N GLY A 22 16.54 2.63 -38.05
CA GLY A 22 16.59 3.44 -39.26
C GLY A 22 16.53 2.59 -40.53
N THR A 23 15.83 3.08 -41.55
CA THR A 23 15.69 2.42 -42.86
C THR A 23 16.07 3.32 -44.04
N GLU A 24 16.55 4.53 -43.75
CA GLU A 24 17.00 5.47 -44.78
C GLU A 24 18.34 5.03 -45.35
N ILE A 25 18.40 4.91 -46.67
CA ILE A 25 19.61 4.64 -47.42
C ILE A 25 19.76 5.81 -48.41
N PRO A 26 20.84 6.60 -48.33
CA PRO A 26 21.08 7.67 -49.28
C PRO A 26 21.06 7.15 -50.73
N PRO A 27 20.46 7.88 -51.69
CA PRO A 27 20.30 7.41 -53.07
C PRO A 27 21.62 6.97 -53.73
N GLU A 28 22.73 7.64 -53.39
CA GLU A 28 24.07 7.31 -53.89
C GLU A 28 24.60 5.95 -53.39
N ILE A 29 24.14 5.49 -52.23
CA ILE A 29 24.47 4.17 -51.67
C ILE A 29 23.45 3.15 -52.18
N GLU A 30 22.16 3.48 -52.17
CA GLU A 30 21.08 2.58 -52.60
C GLU A 30 21.26 2.15 -54.07
N ALA A 31 21.71 3.07 -54.92
CA ALA A 31 22.01 2.78 -56.32
C ALA A 31 23.07 1.69 -56.52
N ARG A 32 23.92 1.41 -55.53
CA ARG A 32 25.00 0.39 -55.57
C ARG A 32 24.58 -0.95 -54.98
N LEU A 33 23.44 -1.00 -54.30
CA LEU A 33 22.94 -2.23 -53.67
C LEU A 33 22.39 -3.21 -54.71
N VAL A 34 22.49 -4.51 -54.39
CA VAL A 34 21.87 -5.58 -55.18
C VAL A 34 20.35 -5.49 -55.08
N SER A 35 19.83 -5.16 -53.91
CA SER A 35 18.40 -4.97 -53.66
C SER A 35 18.17 -3.95 -52.53
N PRO A 36 17.26 -2.97 -52.72
CA PRO A 36 16.80 -2.08 -51.65
C PRO A 36 16.19 -2.83 -50.46
N TRP A 37 15.56 -3.98 -50.71
CA TRP A 37 15.01 -4.84 -49.66
C TRP A 37 16.12 -5.51 -48.86
N LEU A 38 17.13 -6.10 -49.52
CA LEU A 38 18.29 -6.68 -48.82
C LEU A 38 19.00 -5.65 -47.92
N GLY A 39 19.10 -4.39 -48.38
CA GLY A 39 19.68 -3.29 -47.60
C GLY A 39 18.86 -2.85 -46.37
N ARG A 40 17.65 -3.38 -46.18
CA ARG A 40 16.77 -3.10 -45.03
C ARG A 40 16.39 -4.37 -44.27
N LYS A 41 16.65 -5.55 -44.82
CA LYS A 41 16.25 -6.86 -44.30
C LYS A 41 16.58 -7.03 -42.81
N ASP A 42 17.77 -6.61 -42.40
CA ASP A 42 18.33 -6.79 -41.05
C ASP A 42 18.19 -5.54 -40.14
N ALA A 43 17.22 -4.67 -40.41
CA ALA A 43 16.87 -3.56 -39.52
C ALA A 43 16.13 -4.05 -38.26
N ASP A 44 16.19 -3.24 -37.20
CA ASP A 44 15.49 -3.48 -35.93
C ASP A 44 14.03 -3.00 -36.08
N TRP A 45 13.26 -3.73 -36.86
CA TRP A 45 11.92 -3.32 -37.29
C TRP A 45 10.99 -3.02 -36.12
N TRP A 46 10.45 -1.80 -36.07
CA TRP A 46 9.45 -1.37 -35.07
C TRP A 46 9.92 -1.31 -33.61
N VAL A 47 11.21 -1.48 -33.31
CA VAL A 47 11.71 -1.42 -31.92
C VAL A 47 11.49 -0.03 -31.31
N ASP A 48 11.64 1.04 -32.08
CA ASP A 48 11.34 2.41 -31.62
C ASP A 48 9.87 2.60 -31.25
N GLN A 49 8.96 1.96 -31.99
CA GLN A 49 7.53 1.91 -31.63
C GLN A 49 7.31 1.02 -30.41
N LEU A 50 7.97 -0.14 -30.32
CA LEU A 50 7.85 -1.08 -29.20
C LEU A 50 8.19 -0.43 -27.85
N TYR A 51 9.16 0.49 -27.85
CA TYR A 51 9.61 1.24 -26.67
C TYR A 51 9.04 2.66 -26.57
N ASP A 52 7.98 3.03 -27.32
CA ASP A 52 7.46 4.40 -27.30
C ASP A 52 7.05 4.90 -25.88
N PHE A 53 6.72 3.95 -24.98
CA PHE A 53 6.36 4.19 -23.59
C PHE A 53 7.54 4.70 -22.75
N ALA A 54 8.78 4.52 -23.19
CA ALA A 54 9.98 4.93 -22.46
C ALA A 54 9.99 6.44 -22.18
N ARG A 55 9.39 7.24 -23.07
CA ARG A 55 9.21 8.69 -22.85
C ARG A 55 8.29 8.98 -21.66
N GLY A 56 7.25 8.18 -21.45
CA GLY A 56 6.34 8.28 -20.30
C GLY A 56 7.03 7.96 -18.97
N LEU A 57 8.13 7.20 -19.01
CA LEU A 57 9.00 6.95 -17.85
C LEU A 57 10.00 8.09 -17.59
N GLY A 58 9.98 9.15 -18.40
CA GLY A 58 10.93 10.25 -18.33
C GLY A 58 12.32 9.93 -18.90
N ALA A 59 12.46 8.85 -19.67
CA ALA A 59 13.73 8.46 -20.28
C ALA A 59 14.13 9.38 -21.45
N THR A 60 15.43 9.58 -21.61
CA THR A 60 15.98 10.16 -22.85
C THR A 60 16.01 9.09 -23.93
N THR A 61 15.57 9.39 -25.16
CA THR A 61 15.65 8.45 -26.28
C THR A 61 16.49 9.00 -27.42
N ILE A 62 17.39 8.19 -27.98
CA ILE A 62 18.26 8.57 -29.10
C ILE A 62 18.12 7.55 -30.23
N ARG A 63 17.72 8.02 -31.41
CA ARG A 63 17.44 7.17 -32.58
C ARG A 63 18.15 7.70 -33.82
N THR A 64 18.73 6.81 -34.62
CA THR A 64 19.19 7.13 -35.98
C THR A 64 18.16 6.66 -37.01
N ARG A 65 17.89 7.50 -38.02
CA ARG A 65 17.03 7.17 -39.17
C ARG A 65 17.77 6.40 -40.27
N VAL A 66 19.10 6.42 -40.24
CA VAL A 66 19.98 5.81 -41.24
C VAL A 66 20.04 4.30 -41.02
N SER A 67 19.93 3.52 -42.11
CA SER A 67 20.06 2.07 -42.08
C SER A 67 21.45 1.61 -41.67
N ARG A 68 21.51 0.51 -40.92
CA ARG A 68 22.77 -0.16 -40.56
C ARG A 68 23.64 -0.56 -41.77
N THR A 69 23.03 -0.75 -42.94
CA THR A 69 23.75 -1.05 -44.20
C THR A 69 24.59 0.14 -44.67
N VAL A 70 24.17 1.36 -44.35
CA VAL A 70 24.96 2.57 -44.61
C VAL A 70 26.13 2.62 -43.64
N ILE A 71 25.87 2.50 -42.34
CA ILE A 71 26.86 2.39 -41.27
C ILE A 71 26.23 1.79 -40.03
N ASP A 72 26.88 0.79 -39.43
CA ASP A 72 26.45 0.16 -38.18
C ASP A 72 27.03 0.94 -37.00
N VAL A 73 26.20 1.80 -36.38
CA VAL A 73 26.61 2.64 -35.24
C VAL A 73 26.80 1.87 -33.93
N ASN A 74 26.61 0.54 -33.92
CA ASN A 74 26.92 -0.32 -32.77
C ASN A 74 28.10 -1.28 -33.04
N ARG A 75 28.99 -0.90 -33.96
CA ARG A 75 30.25 -1.60 -34.27
C ARG A 75 31.47 -0.79 -33.84
N ASP A 76 32.56 -1.48 -33.56
CA ASP A 76 33.84 -0.85 -33.25
C ASP A 76 34.31 -0.02 -34.47
N PRO A 77 34.55 1.29 -34.31
CA PRO A 77 34.92 2.16 -35.41
C PRO A 77 36.33 1.88 -35.99
N SER A 78 37.15 1.07 -35.30
CA SER A 78 38.43 0.56 -35.83
C SER A 78 38.27 -0.63 -36.79
N GLY A 79 37.09 -1.26 -36.81
CA GLY A 79 36.84 -2.49 -37.56
C GLY A 79 37.26 -3.78 -36.83
N ALA A 80 37.68 -3.69 -35.57
CA ALA A 80 37.95 -4.87 -34.75
C ALA A 80 36.67 -5.68 -34.48
N SER A 81 36.76 -7.02 -34.59
CA SER A 81 35.61 -7.88 -34.27
C SER A 81 35.40 -7.96 -32.76
N LEU A 82 34.16 -7.69 -32.33
CA LEU A 82 33.72 -7.82 -30.94
C LEU A 82 33.50 -9.28 -30.51
N TYR A 83 33.46 -10.22 -31.48
CA TYR A 83 33.29 -11.65 -31.25
C TYR A 83 34.33 -12.45 -32.06
N PRO A 84 35.59 -12.52 -31.59
CA PRO A 84 36.65 -13.26 -32.27
C PRO A 84 36.26 -14.73 -32.52
N GLY A 85 36.42 -15.21 -33.75
CA GLY A 85 36.08 -16.58 -34.13
C GLY A 85 34.63 -16.81 -34.57
N HIS A 86 33.78 -15.78 -34.56
CA HIS A 86 32.40 -15.84 -35.04
C HIS A 86 32.18 -14.97 -36.29
N ALA A 87 31.21 -15.35 -37.12
CA ALA A 87 30.76 -14.49 -38.22
C ALA A 87 30.18 -13.18 -37.65
N THR A 88 30.64 -12.04 -38.18
CA THR A 88 30.25 -10.70 -37.76
C THR A 88 30.15 -9.78 -38.96
N THR A 89 29.33 -8.73 -38.87
CA THR A 89 29.24 -7.67 -39.86
C THR A 89 30.24 -6.55 -39.55
N GLY A 90 30.78 -5.90 -40.58
CA GLY A 90 31.68 -4.75 -40.45
C GLY A 90 30.95 -3.42 -40.20
N LEU A 91 31.74 -2.36 -39.98
CA LEU A 91 31.24 -0.98 -39.75
C LEU A 91 30.37 -0.46 -40.91
N CYS A 92 30.72 -0.81 -42.14
CA CYS A 92 29.85 -0.68 -43.33
C CYS A 92 29.61 -2.10 -43.86
N PRO A 93 28.50 -2.76 -43.49
CA PRO A 93 28.27 -4.16 -43.84
C PRO A 93 28.27 -4.39 -45.35
N THR A 94 28.99 -5.42 -45.80
CA THR A 94 29.01 -5.85 -47.22
C THR A 94 28.06 -7.00 -47.50
N GLU A 95 27.56 -7.65 -46.45
CA GLU A 95 26.66 -8.80 -46.52
C GLU A 95 25.58 -8.68 -45.45
N THR A 96 24.43 -9.30 -45.69
CA THR A 96 23.37 -9.52 -44.69
C THR A 96 23.82 -10.52 -43.62
N PHE A 97 22.96 -10.70 -42.62
CA PHE A 97 23.14 -11.72 -41.59
C PHE A 97 23.12 -13.17 -42.13
N ASP A 98 22.43 -13.45 -43.24
CA ASP A 98 22.49 -14.79 -43.87
C ASP A 98 23.65 -14.94 -44.86
N GLY A 99 24.37 -13.86 -45.16
CA GLY A 99 25.53 -13.86 -46.07
C GLY A 99 25.22 -13.58 -47.52
N GLU A 100 24.07 -12.96 -47.80
CA GLU A 100 23.79 -12.42 -49.12
C GLU A 100 24.59 -11.12 -49.34
N PRO A 101 25.23 -10.93 -50.51
CA PRO A 101 25.96 -9.70 -50.81
C PRO A 101 25.01 -8.50 -50.88
N LEU A 102 25.32 -7.44 -50.14
CA LEU A 102 24.54 -6.21 -50.13
C LEU A 102 24.82 -5.33 -51.35
N TYR A 103 26.08 -5.30 -51.81
CA TYR A 103 26.54 -4.48 -52.93
C TYR A 103 26.71 -5.30 -54.20
N ARG A 104 26.54 -4.65 -55.36
CA ARG A 104 26.98 -5.24 -56.63
C ARG A 104 28.50 -5.43 -56.60
N ALA A 105 28.99 -6.47 -57.28
CA ALA A 105 30.40 -6.83 -57.21
C ALA A 105 31.33 -5.65 -57.54
N GLY A 106 32.23 -5.30 -56.61
CA GLY A 106 33.19 -4.20 -56.75
C GLY A 106 32.65 -2.81 -56.40
N GLU A 107 31.39 -2.72 -55.98
CA GLU A 107 30.72 -1.48 -55.56
C GLU A 107 30.67 -1.35 -54.03
N GLU A 108 31.44 -2.12 -53.28
CA GLU A 108 31.55 -2.00 -51.81
C GLU A 108 32.21 -0.67 -51.40
N ALA A 109 31.93 -0.20 -50.17
CA ALA A 109 32.51 1.05 -49.68
C ALA A 109 34.04 0.93 -49.54
N ALA A 110 34.79 1.80 -50.22
CA ALA A 110 36.24 1.90 -50.05
C ALA A 110 36.60 2.54 -48.69
N GLN A 111 37.83 2.33 -48.21
CA GLN A 111 38.25 2.80 -46.88
C GLN A 111 38.05 4.32 -46.66
N ALA A 112 38.29 5.14 -47.69
CA ALA A 112 38.07 6.58 -47.62
C ALA A 112 36.59 6.95 -47.49
N GLU A 113 35.71 6.18 -48.12
CA GLU A 113 34.27 6.35 -48.00
C GLU A 113 33.80 5.93 -46.60
N ILE A 114 34.27 4.79 -46.07
CA ILE A 114 33.97 4.33 -44.71
C ILE A 114 34.33 5.42 -43.68
N ALA A 115 35.49 6.06 -43.83
CA ALA A 115 35.90 7.17 -42.97
C ALA A 115 34.93 8.36 -43.07
N ALA A 116 34.52 8.75 -44.28
CA ALA A 116 33.55 9.81 -44.48
C ALA A 116 32.16 9.48 -43.91
N ARG A 117 31.71 8.21 -44.01
CA ARG A 117 30.45 7.75 -43.40
C ARG A 117 30.51 7.83 -41.88
N ARG A 118 31.67 7.49 -41.29
CA ARG A 118 31.91 7.60 -39.85
C ARG A 118 31.77 9.05 -39.38
N GLU A 119 32.48 9.98 -40.00
CA GLU A 119 32.42 11.40 -39.64
C GLU A 119 31.01 11.98 -39.79
N ARG A 120 30.25 11.51 -40.80
CA ARG A 120 28.91 12.01 -41.10
C ARG A 120 27.82 11.48 -40.17
N TRP A 121 27.90 10.22 -39.74
CA TRP A 121 26.79 9.54 -39.06
C TRP A 121 27.18 8.87 -37.74
N PHE A 122 28.34 8.23 -37.67
CA PHE A 122 28.78 7.52 -36.47
C PHE A 122 29.19 8.50 -35.36
N ASP A 123 30.13 9.40 -35.67
CA ASP A 123 30.67 10.31 -34.67
C ASP A 123 29.58 11.24 -34.09
N PRO A 124 28.63 11.79 -34.87
CA PRO A 124 27.53 12.58 -34.31
C PRO A 124 26.53 11.78 -33.46
N TYR A 125 26.27 10.51 -33.79
CA TYR A 125 25.40 9.63 -32.98
C TYR A 125 26.04 9.39 -31.61
N HIS A 126 27.34 9.08 -31.58
CA HIS A 126 28.07 8.87 -30.33
C HIS A 126 28.24 10.14 -29.51
N ALA A 127 28.49 11.29 -30.16
CA ALA A 127 28.54 12.59 -29.47
C ALA A 127 27.22 12.93 -28.77
N ALA A 128 26.07 12.52 -29.33
CA ALA A 128 24.77 12.70 -28.67
C ALA A 128 24.61 11.82 -27.43
N ILE A 129 25.01 10.54 -27.50
CA ILE A 129 24.98 9.65 -26.32
C ILE A 129 25.88 10.20 -25.20
N GLU A 130 27.12 10.58 -25.54
CA GLU A 130 28.06 11.12 -24.57
C GLU A 130 27.54 12.42 -23.92
N GLY A 131 26.95 13.32 -24.72
CA GLY A 131 26.36 14.55 -24.21
C GLY A 131 25.18 14.33 -23.26
N GLU A 132 24.31 13.34 -23.52
CA GLU A 132 23.18 13.04 -22.64
C GLU A 132 23.58 12.27 -21.38
N ILE A 133 24.61 11.41 -21.45
CA ILE A 133 25.23 10.80 -20.26
C ILE A 133 25.79 11.90 -19.36
N ALA A 134 26.58 12.83 -19.91
CA ALA A 134 27.15 13.94 -19.15
C ALA A 134 26.06 14.79 -18.51
N ARG A 135 25.02 15.16 -19.28
CA ARG A 135 23.90 15.96 -18.79
C ARG A 135 23.17 15.29 -17.62
N LEU A 136 22.83 14.01 -17.75
CA LEU A 136 22.12 13.29 -16.67
C LEU A 136 23.02 13.04 -15.46
N GLY A 137 24.32 12.86 -15.67
CA GLY A 137 25.32 12.71 -14.61
C GLY A 137 25.54 13.98 -13.76
N GLU A 138 25.12 15.16 -14.23
CA GLU A 138 25.13 16.39 -13.41
C GLU A 138 24.10 16.31 -12.26
N THR A 139 23.04 15.53 -12.43
CA THR A 139 21.90 15.45 -11.48
C THR A 139 21.73 14.10 -10.81
N HIS A 140 22.29 13.03 -11.37
CA HIS A 140 22.09 11.65 -10.90
C HIS A 140 23.42 10.95 -10.67
N ASP A 141 23.54 10.25 -9.54
CA ASP A 141 24.74 9.47 -9.18
C ASP A 141 24.96 8.25 -10.09
N ARG A 142 23.88 7.76 -10.72
CA ARG A 142 23.91 6.64 -11.65
C ARG A 142 23.07 6.99 -12.88
N VAL A 143 23.57 6.63 -14.06
CA VAL A 143 22.84 6.71 -15.33
C VAL A 143 22.83 5.34 -15.97
N VAL A 144 21.65 4.86 -16.37
CA VAL A 144 21.52 3.62 -17.12
C VAL A 144 21.39 3.92 -18.62
N LEU A 145 22.29 3.34 -19.42
CA LEU A 145 22.23 3.32 -20.88
C LEU A 145 21.70 1.96 -21.35
N TYR A 146 20.51 1.97 -21.95
CA TYR A 146 19.81 0.79 -22.42
C TYR A 146 19.82 0.76 -23.96
N ASP A 147 20.59 -0.17 -24.53
CA ASP A 147 20.77 -0.32 -25.99
C ASP A 147 19.79 -1.35 -26.54
N ALA A 148 18.73 -0.87 -27.20
CA ALA A 148 17.59 -1.67 -27.62
C ALA A 148 17.74 -2.17 -29.06
N HIS A 149 17.61 -3.49 -29.22
CA HIS A 149 17.81 -4.19 -30.48
C HIS A 149 16.79 -5.29 -30.75
N SER A 150 16.72 -5.73 -32.01
CA SER A 150 16.05 -6.97 -32.35
C SER A 150 16.66 -7.68 -33.55
N ILE A 151 16.56 -9.00 -33.56
CA ILE A 151 17.07 -9.84 -34.64
C ILE A 151 16.12 -11.01 -34.91
N ARG A 152 16.12 -11.52 -36.15
CA ARG A 152 15.43 -12.78 -36.47
C ARG A 152 15.93 -13.91 -35.56
N CYS A 153 15.00 -14.73 -35.09
CA CYS A 153 15.22 -15.73 -34.07
C CYS A 153 16.09 -16.91 -34.53
N ALA A 154 16.21 -17.14 -35.84
CA ALA A 154 17.00 -18.23 -36.43
C ALA A 154 17.87 -17.73 -37.59
N ILE A 155 19.18 -17.60 -37.36
CA ILE A 155 20.17 -17.23 -38.38
C ILE A 155 21.39 -18.16 -38.25
N PRO A 156 21.40 -19.32 -38.96
CA PRO A 156 22.41 -20.36 -38.81
C PRO A 156 23.86 -19.89 -39.01
N ARG A 157 24.06 -18.81 -39.78
CA ARG A 157 25.38 -18.21 -39.99
C ARG A 157 25.94 -17.56 -38.73
N LEU A 158 25.08 -16.99 -37.88
CA LEU A 158 25.48 -16.20 -36.72
C LEU A 158 25.45 -16.99 -35.41
N PHE A 159 24.55 -17.97 -35.30
CA PHE A 159 24.37 -18.81 -34.11
C PHE A 159 23.62 -20.11 -34.46
N GLU A 160 23.83 -21.14 -33.66
CA GLU A 160 23.14 -22.43 -33.78
C GLU A 160 21.77 -22.39 -33.10
N GLY A 161 20.75 -22.97 -33.75
CA GLY A 161 19.42 -23.09 -33.18
C GLY A 161 18.63 -21.78 -33.17
N GLN A 162 17.67 -21.69 -32.25
CA GLN A 162 16.77 -20.56 -32.09
C GLN A 162 17.14 -19.75 -30.85
N LEU A 163 17.16 -18.43 -30.98
CA LEU A 163 17.45 -17.49 -29.88
C LEU A 163 16.34 -17.50 -28.82
N PRO A 164 16.69 -17.31 -27.53
CA PRO A 164 15.76 -16.84 -26.51
C PRO A 164 15.10 -15.53 -26.92
N ASP A 165 13.92 -15.25 -26.39
CA ASP A 165 13.13 -14.08 -26.76
C ASP A 165 13.77 -12.77 -26.26
N LEU A 166 14.36 -12.81 -25.06
CA LEU A 166 15.04 -11.70 -24.39
C LEU A 166 16.52 -12.04 -24.17
N ASN A 167 17.45 -11.36 -24.84
CA ASN A 167 18.89 -11.60 -24.67
C ASN A 167 19.53 -10.36 -24.04
N ILE A 168 19.91 -10.49 -22.78
CA ILE A 168 20.47 -9.41 -21.96
C ILE A 168 22.00 -9.45 -22.07
N GLY A 169 22.60 -8.40 -22.61
CA GLY A 169 24.06 -8.29 -22.76
C GLY A 169 24.66 -7.30 -21.76
N THR A 170 25.61 -7.77 -20.94
CA THR A 170 26.26 -6.95 -19.89
C THR A 170 27.80 -6.96 -20.00
N HIS A 171 28.31 -7.36 -21.16
CA HIS A 171 29.73 -7.51 -21.43
C HIS A 171 30.41 -8.46 -20.43
N ASP A 172 29.78 -9.62 -20.19
CA ASP A 172 30.21 -10.59 -19.18
C ASP A 172 30.33 -9.93 -17.78
N GLY A 173 29.33 -9.13 -17.40
CA GLY A 173 29.25 -8.40 -16.14
C GLY A 173 30.15 -7.16 -16.00
N LYS A 174 30.73 -6.66 -17.09
CA LYS A 174 31.69 -5.53 -17.05
C LYS A 174 31.06 -4.17 -17.32
N SER A 175 29.91 -4.11 -18.02
CA SER A 175 29.32 -2.83 -18.45
C SER A 175 28.38 -2.20 -17.43
N CYS A 176 27.96 -2.93 -16.39
CA CYS A 176 27.08 -2.44 -15.34
C CYS A 176 27.37 -3.09 -13.99
N ASP A 177 26.68 -2.62 -12.94
CA ASP A 177 26.73 -3.23 -11.62
C ASP A 177 25.91 -4.54 -11.65
N PRO A 178 26.35 -5.63 -10.97
CA PRO A 178 25.57 -6.87 -10.90
C PRO A 178 24.13 -6.67 -10.44
N ALA A 179 23.86 -5.72 -9.54
CA ALA A 179 22.50 -5.45 -9.07
C ALA A 179 21.56 -4.94 -10.17
N LEU A 180 22.10 -4.25 -11.20
CA LEU A 180 21.30 -3.88 -12.36
C LEU A 180 20.98 -5.11 -13.22
N THR A 181 21.98 -5.97 -13.44
CA THR A 181 21.79 -7.24 -14.17
C THR A 181 20.73 -8.10 -13.51
N ASP A 182 20.85 -8.31 -12.19
CA ASP A 182 19.91 -9.11 -11.40
C ASP A 182 18.48 -8.53 -11.46
N ALA A 183 18.33 -7.20 -11.40
CA ALA A 183 17.02 -6.54 -11.46
C ALA A 183 16.34 -6.67 -12.83
N VAL A 184 17.12 -6.59 -13.91
CA VAL A 184 16.64 -6.76 -15.29
C VAL A 184 16.31 -8.23 -15.57
N GLU A 185 17.18 -9.15 -15.15
CA GLU A 185 16.95 -10.60 -15.29
C GLU A 185 15.73 -11.04 -14.49
N ALA A 186 15.58 -10.59 -13.24
CA ALA A 186 14.40 -10.90 -12.43
C ALA A 186 13.11 -10.37 -13.06
N ALA A 187 13.14 -9.22 -13.75
CA ALA A 187 11.98 -8.72 -14.48
C ALA A 187 11.66 -9.57 -15.71
N ALA A 188 12.67 -9.98 -16.48
CA ALA A 188 12.50 -10.91 -17.59
C ALA A 188 11.96 -12.27 -17.13
N ALA A 189 12.46 -12.80 -16.02
CA ALA A 189 12.08 -14.09 -15.46
C ALA A 189 10.63 -14.18 -14.95
N ARG A 190 9.99 -13.04 -14.65
CA ARG A 190 8.56 -12.99 -14.30
C ARG A 190 7.63 -13.10 -15.52
N SER A 191 8.16 -12.91 -16.72
CA SER A 191 7.39 -12.96 -17.96
C SER A 191 7.26 -14.38 -18.50
N ALA A 192 6.39 -14.56 -19.50
CA ALA A 192 6.28 -15.81 -20.24
C ALA A 192 7.39 -15.98 -21.31
N PHE A 193 8.25 -14.97 -21.51
CA PHE A 193 9.28 -14.97 -22.53
C PHE A 193 10.55 -15.69 -22.05
N SER A 194 11.15 -16.47 -22.95
CA SER A 194 12.46 -17.07 -22.68
C SER A 194 13.53 -15.99 -22.61
N HIS A 195 14.48 -16.13 -21.68
CA HIS A 195 15.55 -15.13 -21.50
C HIS A 195 16.91 -15.78 -21.26
N VAL A 196 17.96 -15.01 -21.54
CA VAL A 196 19.35 -15.37 -21.21
C VAL A 196 20.19 -14.12 -20.92
N VAL A 197 21.09 -14.21 -19.95
CA VAL A 197 22.11 -13.18 -19.67
C VAL A 197 23.44 -13.61 -20.28
N ASP A 198 24.07 -12.69 -21.03
CA ASP A 198 25.37 -12.88 -21.69
C ASP A 198 25.49 -14.17 -22.52
N GLY A 199 24.40 -14.53 -23.21
CA GLY A 199 24.36 -15.63 -24.17
C GLY A 199 25.11 -15.28 -25.47
N ARG A 200 24.43 -15.35 -26.62
CA ARG A 200 25.03 -14.94 -27.91
C ARG A 200 25.35 -13.44 -27.95
N PHE A 201 24.48 -12.63 -27.37
CA PHE A 201 24.55 -11.17 -27.39
C PHE A 201 25.01 -10.64 -26.04
N LYS A 202 26.32 -10.47 -25.92
CA LYS A 202 27.00 -9.96 -24.72
C LYS A 202 27.15 -8.44 -24.66
N GLY A 203 26.48 -7.69 -25.55
CA GLY A 203 26.67 -6.25 -25.69
C GLY A 203 27.61 -5.86 -26.85
N GLY A 204 27.15 -4.89 -27.64
CA GLY A 204 27.82 -4.28 -28.78
C GLY A 204 28.81 -3.18 -28.39
N TRP A 205 29.17 -2.32 -29.36
CA TRP A 205 30.12 -1.24 -29.13
C TRP A 205 29.60 -0.23 -28.10
N THR A 206 28.35 0.22 -28.21
CA THR A 206 27.72 1.18 -27.29
C THR A 206 27.81 0.70 -25.84
N THR A 207 27.39 -0.54 -25.58
CA THR A 207 27.41 -1.13 -24.24
C THR A 207 28.83 -1.24 -23.68
N ARG A 208 29.79 -1.69 -24.50
CA ARG A 208 31.18 -1.90 -24.07
C ARG A 208 31.95 -0.59 -23.89
N HIS A 209 31.65 0.41 -24.71
CA HIS A 209 32.35 1.69 -24.73
C HIS A 209 31.89 2.60 -23.58
N TYR A 210 30.57 2.70 -23.37
CA TYR A 210 30.01 3.61 -22.37
C TYR A 210 29.80 2.97 -21.00
N GLY A 211 29.72 1.65 -20.90
CA GLY A 211 29.62 0.92 -19.64
C GLY A 211 30.86 1.16 -18.77
N ARG A 212 30.74 2.10 -17.84
CA ARG A 212 31.77 2.54 -16.90
C ARG A 212 31.17 2.57 -15.50
N PRO A 213 30.85 1.40 -14.91
CA PRO A 213 30.13 1.35 -13.63
C PRO A 213 30.88 2.05 -12.49
N GLY A 214 32.21 2.12 -12.54
CA GLY A 214 33.02 2.90 -11.59
C GLY A 214 32.85 4.42 -11.67
N GLU A 215 32.30 4.93 -12.78
CA GLU A 215 31.97 6.35 -13.01
C GLU A 215 30.45 6.60 -12.92
N GLY A 216 29.66 5.62 -12.46
CA GLY A 216 28.20 5.74 -12.36
C GLY A 216 27.44 5.53 -13.68
N VAL A 217 28.11 5.12 -14.77
CA VAL A 217 27.44 4.84 -16.05
C VAL A 217 27.31 3.33 -16.25
N HIS A 218 26.07 2.84 -16.23
CA HIS A 218 25.77 1.42 -16.32
C HIS A 218 25.09 1.14 -17.67
N ALA A 219 25.68 0.29 -18.50
CA ALA A 219 25.15 0.00 -19.83
C ALA A 219 24.68 -1.45 -19.97
N ILE A 220 23.49 -1.64 -20.55
CA ILE A 220 22.91 -2.95 -20.88
C ILE A 220 22.48 -2.95 -22.34
N GLN A 221 22.70 -4.06 -23.04
CA GLN A 221 22.05 -4.36 -24.30
C GLN A 221 20.83 -5.25 -24.07
N MET A 222 19.73 -4.96 -24.74
CA MET A 222 18.61 -5.90 -24.91
C MET A 222 18.45 -6.24 -26.38
N GLU A 223 18.69 -7.51 -26.71
CA GLU A 223 18.45 -8.06 -28.04
C GLU A 223 17.20 -8.94 -28.03
N LEU A 224 16.17 -8.52 -28.77
CA LEU A 224 14.88 -9.18 -28.85
C LEU A 224 14.82 -10.12 -30.05
N ALA A 225 14.30 -11.34 -29.86
CA ALA A 225 13.92 -12.17 -31.01
C ALA A 225 12.69 -11.56 -31.69
N CYS A 226 12.74 -11.30 -33.00
CA CYS A 226 11.63 -10.66 -33.73
C CYS A 226 10.30 -11.40 -33.54
N ARG A 227 10.31 -12.73 -33.51
CA ARG A 227 9.12 -13.57 -33.21
C ARG A 227 8.36 -13.19 -31.94
N ALA A 228 9.01 -12.55 -30.97
CA ALA A 228 8.40 -12.15 -29.71
C ALA A 228 7.37 -11.03 -29.89
N TYR A 229 7.43 -10.27 -31.00
CA TYR A 229 6.51 -9.17 -31.28
C TYR A 229 6.08 -9.05 -32.76
N LEU A 230 6.68 -9.81 -33.67
CA LEU A 230 6.34 -9.87 -35.10
C LEU A 230 5.95 -11.29 -35.53
N ASP A 231 5.18 -11.38 -36.61
CA ASP A 231 5.03 -12.63 -37.38
C ASP A 231 6.32 -12.84 -38.18
N GLU A 232 7.26 -13.60 -37.62
CA GLU A 232 8.53 -13.92 -38.26
C GLU A 232 8.38 -15.13 -39.20
N PRO A 233 8.60 -14.98 -40.53
CA PRO A 233 8.52 -16.11 -41.47
C PRO A 233 9.78 -16.97 -41.42
N ASP A 234 9.63 -18.29 -41.66
CA ASP A 234 10.76 -19.23 -41.70
C ASP A 234 11.79 -18.89 -42.80
N THR A 235 11.31 -18.38 -43.94
CA THR A 235 12.15 -17.91 -45.05
C THR A 235 11.73 -16.50 -45.46
N PRO A 236 12.45 -15.46 -45.01
CA PRO A 236 12.10 -14.07 -45.34
C PRO A 236 12.45 -13.72 -46.79
N ASP A 237 11.52 -13.04 -47.47
CA ASP A 237 11.67 -12.46 -48.81
C ASP A 237 11.04 -11.05 -48.88
N ASP A 238 11.10 -10.42 -50.05
CA ASP A 238 10.64 -9.05 -50.29
C ASP A 238 9.12 -8.86 -50.22
N ASN A 239 8.35 -9.94 -50.21
CA ASN A 239 6.89 -9.93 -50.13
C ASN A 239 6.36 -10.21 -48.72
N ASN A 240 7.17 -10.84 -47.86
CA ASN A 240 6.74 -11.32 -46.55
C ASN A 240 7.52 -10.73 -45.35
N TRP A 241 8.59 -9.96 -45.58
CA TRP A 241 9.42 -9.39 -44.52
C TRP A 241 9.81 -7.92 -44.81
N PRO A 242 9.69 -7.00 -43.84
CA PRO A 242 9.14 -7.19 -42.49
C PRO A 242 7.62 -7.35 -42.51
N THR A 243 7.08 -8.02 -41.49
CA THR A 243 5.63 -8.02 -41.26
C THR A 243 5.19 -6.72 -40.59
N ALA A 244 3.89 -6.38 -40.75
CA ALA A 244 3.32 -5.19 -40.15
C ALA A 244 3.31 -5.29 -38.62
N TYR A 245 3.46 -4.16 -37.94
CA TYR A 245 3.36 -4.09 -36.49
C TYR A 245 1.95 -4.46 -36.02
N ALA A 246 1.84 -5.41 -35.10
CA ALA A 246 0.57 -5.87 -34.54
C ALA A 246 0.53 -5.64 -33.01
N GLU A 247 -0.27 -4.66 -32.58
CA GLU A 247 -0.35 -4.25 -31.17
C GLU A 247 -0.70 -5.40 -30.22
N LEU A 248 -1.65 -6.27 -30.61
CA LEU A 248 -2.06 -7.42 -29.79
C LEU A 248 -0.91 -8.42 -29.57
N ARG A 249 -0.03 -8.60 -30.55
CA ARG A 249 1.13 -9.49 -30.41
C ARG A 249 2.23 -8.82 -29.59
N ALA A 250 2.49 -7.54 -29.85
CA ALA A 250 3.53 -6.79 -29.16
C ALA A 250 3.17 -6.49 -27.69
N GLY A 251 1.88 -6.42 -27.34
CA GLY A 251 1.38 -6.01 -26.02
C GLY A 251 2.04 -6.72 -24.83
N PRO A 252 2.07 -8.07 -24.78
CA PRO A 252 2.74 -8.79 -23.70
C PRO A 252 4.24 -8.49 -23.58
N LEU A 253 4.93 -8.36 -24.72
CA LEU A 253 6.35 -7.99 -24.72
C LEU A 253 6.55 -6.56 -24.25
N ARG A 254 5.71 -5.62 -24.68
CA ARG A 254 5.74 -4.22 -24.21
C ARG A 254 5.56 -4.12 -22.70
N ALA A 255 4.64 -4.89 -22.12
CA ALA A 255 4.47 -4.94 -20.67
C ALA A 255 5.74 -5.43 -19.96
N THR A 256 6.36 -6.49 -20.49
CA THR A 256 7.63 -7.03 -19.96
C THR A 256 8.77 -6.01 -20.07
N LEU A 257 8.90 -5.34 -21.22
CA LEU A 257 9.92 -4.31 -21.44
C LEU A 257 9.70 -3.08 -20.56
N HIS A 258 8.44 -2.72 -20.30
CA HIS A 258 8.11 -1.66 -19.36
C HIS A 258 8.60 -2.00 -17.95
N ASP A 259 8.34 -3.21 -17.46
CA ASP A 259 8.82 -3.67 -16.16
C ASP A 259 10.36 -3.71 -16.09
N ILE A 260 11.01 -4.12 -17.18
CA ILE A 260 12.48 -4.11 -17.29
C ILE A 260 13.04 -2.69 -17.19
N LEU A 261 12.48 -1.73 -17.92
CA LEU A 261 12.94 -0.33 -17.86
C LEU A 261 12.63 0.30 -16.50
N GLN A 262 11.53 -0.08 -15.85
CA GLN A 262 11.24 0.32 -14.47
C GLN A 262 12.25 -0.27 -13.47
N SER A 263 12.63 -1.54 -13.60
CA SER A 263 13.71 -2.16 -12.81
C SER A 263 15.04 -1.40 -13.00
N ALA A 264 15.37 -1.05 -14.24
CA ALA A 264 16.58 -0.29 -14.56
C ALA A 264 16.56 1.11 -13.93
N LEU A 265 15.42 1.81 -13.99
CA LEU A 265 15.22 3.10 -13.33
C LEU A 265 15.30 2.98 -11.81
N ALA A 266 14.69 1.96 -11.21
CA ALA A 266 14.77 1.69 -9.78
C ALA A 266 16.22 1.49 -9.32
N PHE A 267 17.01 0.74 -10.08
CA PHE A 267 18.45 0.62 -9.84
C PHE A 267 19.18 1.97 -9.95
N ALA A 268 18.89 2.76 -10.98
CA ALA A 268 19.53 4.04 -11.25
C ALA A 268 19.23 5.07 -10.14
N TYR A 269 18.00 5.12 -9.65
CA TYR A 269 17.62 5.90 -8.46
C TYR A 269 18.14 5.31 -7.13
N GLY A 270 18.79 4.14 -7.19
CA GLY A 270 19.44 3.50 -6.04
C GLY A 270 18.54 2.62 -5.18
N LYS A 271 17.31 2.27 -5.60
CA LYS A 271 16.35 1.49 -4.81
C LYS A 271 15.30 0.73 -5.63
N PRO A 272 15.14 -0.59 -5.45
CA PRO A 272 13.84 -1.22 -5.66
C PRO A 272 12.91 -0.87 -4.49
N MET A 273 11.80 -0.19 -4.76
CA MET A 273 10.70 -0.10 -3.80
C MET A 273 9.92 -1.42 -3.81
N THR A 274 10.33 -2.39 -3.01
CA THR A 274 9.52 -3.61 -2.82
C THR A 274 8.49 -3.34 -1.72
N ARG A 275 7.24 -3.10 -2.14
CA ARG A 275 6.08 -3.09 -1.23
C ARG A 275 5.55 -4.48 -0.98
N LEU A 276 5.64 -5.35 -1.98
CA LEU A 276 5.20 -6.74 -1.93
C LEU A 276 6.40 -7.64 -1.69
N ASP A 277 6.31 -8.49 -0.66
CA ASP A 277 7.26 -9.58 -0.43
C ASP A 277 6.53 -10.79 0.15
N ASN A 278 6.19 -11.73 -0.73
CA ASN A 278 5.49 -12.96 -0.37
C ASN A 278 6.38 -13.99 0.36
N SER A 279 7.70 -13.76 0.45
CA SER A 279 8.62 -14.70 1.11
C SER A 279 8.68 -14.53 2.63
N ARG A 280 8.20 -13.39 3.14
CA ARG A 280 8.35 -13.01 4.55
C ARG A 280 7.10 -13.36 5.35
N THR A 281 7.30 -13.90 6.54
CA THR A 281 6.27 -14.03 7.57
C THR A 281 6.76 -13.35 8.83
N ILE A 282 6.11 -12.26 9.23
CA ILE A 282 6.53 -11.46 10.39
C ILE A 282 5.75 -11.90 11.63
N ARG A 283 6.46 -12.12 12.73
CA ARG A 283 5.88 -12.39 14.05
C ARG A 283 6.71 -11.67 15.12
N PRO A 284 6.10 -11.14 16.18
CA PRO A 284 6.85 -10.53 17.27
C PRO A 284 7.60 -11.58 18.08
N ALA A 285 8.72 -11.18 18.67
CA ALA A 285 9.35 -11.97 19.73
C ALA A 285 8.43 -12.07 20.95
N THR A 286 8.49 -13.20 21.65
CA THR A 286 7.72 -13.49 22.88
C THR A 286 8.67 -13.84 24.03
N GLY A 287 8.14 -13.99 25.24
CA GLY A 287 8.95 -14.21 26.44
C GLY A 287 9.74 -12.97 26.89
N THR A 288 10.75 -13.18 27.74
CA THR A 288 11.46 -12.09 28.46
C THR A 288 12.81 -11.69 27.87
N THR A 289 13.29 -12.40 26.84
CA THR A 289 14.55 -12.07 26.17
C THR A 289 14.40 -10.83 25.29
N LEU A 290 15.26 -9.84 25.50
CA LEU A 290 15.28 -8.62 24.71
C LEU A 290 16.15 -8.76 23.46
N SER A 291 15.68 -8.18 22.34
CA SER A 291 16.49 -7.94 21.15
C SER A 291 16.94 -6.48 21.06
N ALA A 292 16.21 -5.56 21.69
CA ALA A 292 16.57 -4.15 21.87
C ALA A 292 17.25 -3.89 23.23
N LYS A 293 17.63 -2.63 23.49
CA LYS A 293 18.37 -2.25 24.70
C LYS A 293 17.53 -2.19 25.97
N SER A 294 16.23 -1.97 25.84
CA SER A 294 15.31 -1.87 26.97
C SER A 294 13.89 -2.28 26.57
N TRP A 295 13.03 -2.54 27.56
CA TRP A 295 11.61 -2.82 27.30
C TRP A 295 10.88 -1.67 26.60
N LEU A 296 11.32 -0.42 26.77
CA LEU A 296 10.73 0.74 26.11
C LEU A 296 11.04 0.82 24.61
N THR A 297 12.08 0.11 24.15
CA THR A 297 12.48 0.02 22.72
C THR A 297 12.11 -1.34 22.11
N GLU A 298 12.07 -2.39 22.92
CA GLU A 298 11.55 -3.71 22.54
C GLU A 298 10.03 -3.67 22.28
N ALA A 299 9.26 -2.98 23.12
CA ALA A 299 7.81 -2.87 23.01
C ALA A 299 7.34 -2.33 21.64
N PRO A 300 7.78 -1.15 21.16
CA PRO A 300 7.37 -0.66 19.84
C PRO A 300 7.81 -1.60 18.70
N MET A 301 8.95 -2.29 18.84
CA MET A 301 9.40 -3.28 17.85
C MET A 301 8.49 -4.51 17.81
N ARG A 302 8.13 -5.07 18.97
CA ARG A 302 7.18 -6.19 19.05
C ARG A 302 5.81 -5.77 18.54
N MET A 303 5.33 -4.58 18.86
CA MET A 303 4.02 -4.13 18.37
C MET A 303 4.01 -3.83 16.87
N LEU A 304 5.11 -3.30 16.31
CA LEU A 304 5.29 -3.17 14.86
C LEU A 304 5.19 -4.55 14.17
N MET A 305 5.86 -5.56 14.71
CA MET A 305 5.82 -6.92 14.18
C MET A 305 4.47 -7.59 14.40
N ASN A 306 3.78 -7.31 15.53
CA ASN A 306 2.43 -7.80 15.80
C ASN A 306 1.41 -7.25 14.80
N ASN A 307 1.55 -5.98 14.41
CA ASN A 307 0.73 -5.36 13.38
C ASN A 307 0.84 -6.09 12.02
N LEU A 308 1.92 -6.83 11.76
CA LEU A 308 2.14 -7.60 10.53
C LEU A 308 2.02 -9.12 10.73
N HIS A 309 1.54 -9.55 11.89
CA HIS A 309 1.32 -10.97 12.16
C HIS A 309 0.23 -11.52 11.21
N PRO A 310 0.40 -12.72 10.60
CA PRO A 310 -0.58 -13.27 9.64
C PRO A 310 -1.99 -13.46 10.20
N ASP A 311 -2.10 -13.72 11.50
CA ASP A 311 -3.41 -13.84 12.16
C ASP A 311 -4.00 -12.49 12.58
N VAL A 312 -3.25 -11.38 12.41
CA VAL A 312 -3.64 -10.02 12.80
C VAL A 312 -3.94 -9.17 11.57
N ALA A 313 -2.98 -9.04 10.64
CA ALA A 313 -3.06 -8.19 9.46
C ALA A 313 -3.93 -8.78 8.34
N GLU A 314 -4.54 -7.91 7.53
CA GLU A 314 -5.34 -8.32 6.38
C GLU A 314 -4.51 -8.74 5.15
N ARG A 315 -3.34 -8.11 4.91
CA ARG A 315 -2.38 -8.40 3.82
C ARG A 315 -0.94 -8.02 4.24
N PRO A 316 -0.33 -8.76 5.18
CA PRO A 316 0.98 -8.42 5.75
C PRO A 316 2.13 -8.42 4.74
N GLU A 317 2.06 -9.20 3.67
CA GLU A 317 3.02 -9.27 2.56
C GLU A 317 3.19 -7.92 1.82
N GLU A 318 2.16 -7.07 1.88
CA GLU A 318 2.16 -5.70 1.37
C GLU A 318 2.31 -4.63 2.49
N LEU A 319 2.66 -5.06 3.71
CA LEU A 319 2.68 -4.26 4.93
C LEU A 319 1.30 -3.74 5.37
N VAL A 320 0.21 -4.19 4.74
CA VAL A 320 -1.15 -3.70 4.98
C VAL A 320 -1.75 -4.41 6.19
N VAL A 321 -2.13 -3.62 7.19
CA VAL A 321 -2.74 -4.09 8.43
C VAL A 321 -4.26 -4.15 8.28
N TYR A 322 -4.93 -3.04 7.94
CA TYR A 322 -6.38 -2.98 7.75
C TYR A 322 -6.84 -1.69 7.04
N GLY A 323 -8.14 -1.59 6.73
CA GLY A 323 -8.78 -0.33 6.31
C GLY A 323 -8.35 0.18 4.93
N GLY A 324 -8.43 -0.68 3.91
CA GLY A 324 -7.95 -0.40 2.56
C GLY A 324 -6.45 -0.64 2.43
N ILE A 325 -5.66 0.43 2.49
CA ILE A 325 -4.19 0.42 2.37
C ILE A 325 -3.47 0.93 3.62
N GLY A 326 -4.09 0.81 4.80
CA GLY A 326 -3.47 1.18 6.08
C GLY A 326 -2.27 0.30 6.39
N ARG A 327 -1.05 0.85 6.39
CA ARG A 327 0.21 0.09 6.48
C ARG A 327 0.98 0.35 7.78
N ALA A 328 1.82 -0.62 8.15
CA ALA A 328 2.69 -0.53 9.33
C ALA A 328 4.01 0.22 9.08
N ALA A 329 4.54 0.14 7.85
CA ALA A 329 5.72 0.83 7.36
C ALA A 329 5.53 1.17 5.87
N ARG A 330 6.32 2.11 5.35
CA ARG A 330 6.15 2.63 3.97
C ARG A 330 6.40 1.56 2.90
N ASP A 331 7.48 0.83 3.10
CA ASP A 331 8.04 -0.21 2.25
C ASP A 331 8.90 -1.13 3.13
N TRP A 332 9.34 -2.27 2.57
CA TRP A 332 10.10 -3.26 3.35
C TRP A 332 11.46 -2.72 3.82
N GLU A 333 12.10 -1.84 3.05
CA GLU A 333 13.32 -1.16 3.48
C GLU A 333 13.08 -0.30 4.71
N SER A 334 12.00 0.49 4.71
CA SER A 334 11.61 1.30 5.86
C SER A 334 11.30 0.44 7.08
N PHE A 335 10.62 -0.70 6.90
CA PHE A 335 10.39 -1.67 7.97
C PHE A 335 11.71 -2.15 8.58
N ASP A 336 12.64 -2.63 7.75
CA ASP A 336 13.92 -3.18 8.20
C ASP A 336 14.76 -2.12 8.93
N ARG A 337 14.79 -0.88 8.41
CA ARG A 337 15.49 0.25 9.06
C ARG A 337 14.83 0.67 10.38
N ILE A 338 13.50 0.57 10.51
CA ILE A 338 12.82 0.81 11.80
C ILE A 338 13.26 -0.26 12.80
N VAL A 339 13.23 -1.54 12.43
CA VAL A 339 13.63 -2.66 13.30
C VAL A 339 15.10 -2.52 13.72
N GLU A 340 16.01 -2.24 12.79
CA GLU A 340 17.42 -1.99 13.08
C GLU A 340 17.60 -0.82 14.05
N THR A 341 16.89 0.28 13.81
CA THR A 341 17.00 1.49 14.64
C THR A 341 16.49 1.23 16.06
N LEU A 342 15.33 0.56 16.21
CA LEU A 342 14.76 0.23 17.52
C LEU A 342 15.69 -0.68 18.34
N LYS A 343 16.42 -1.61 17.70
CA LYS A 343 17.40 -2.47 18.40
C LYS A 343 18.56 -1.69 19.02
N ARG A 344 18.98 -0.58 18.40
CA ARG A 344 20.12 0.23 18.86
C ARG A 344 19.75 1.50 19.64
N LEU A 345 18.48 1.89 19.65
CA LEU A 345 17.99 3.14 20.24
C LEU A 345 18.26 3.17 21.76
N GLU A 346 18.85 4.25 22.25
CA GLU A 346 19.12 4.43 23.69
C GLU A 346 17.88 4.95 24.44
N ASP A 347 17.89 4.82 25.77
CA ASP A 347 16.78 5.25 26.62
C ASP A 347 16.57 6.77 26.66
N ASP A 348 17.60 7.57 26.31
CA ASP A 348 17.51 9.03 26.18
C ASP A 348 17.44 9.51 24.72
N GLU A 349 17.11 8.62 23.79
CA GLU A 349 16.88 8.95 22.38
C GLU A 349 15.41 8.80 21.97
N THR A 350 15.07 9.47 20.87
CA THR A 350 13.75 9.41 20.22
C THR A 350 13.93 9.23 18.71
N LEU A 351 13.31 8.17 18.17
CA LEU A 351 13.15 7.93 16.73
C LEU A 351 11.98 8.76 16.16
N LEU A 352 12.21 9.43 15.04
CA LEU A 352 11.18 10.09 14.24
C LEU A 352 10.79 9.22 13.05
N VAL A 353 9.50 8.86 12.96
CA VAL A 353 8.91 8.13 11.84
C VAL A 353 7.98 9.07 11.06
N GLN A 354 8.33 9.34 9.80
CA GLN A 354 7.53 10.16 8.89
C GLN A 354 6.88 9.25 7.86
N SER A 355 5.55 9.19 7.82
CA SER A 355 4.77 8.32 6.91
C SER A 355 5.40 6.94 6.73
N GLY A 356 5.58 6.22 7.84
CA GLY A 356 6.14 4.87 7.87
C GLY A 356 7.62 4.72 7.56
N LYS A 357 8.40 5.81 7.48
CA LYS A 357 9.84 5.82 7.20
C LYS A 357 10.63 6.37 8.40
N PRO A 358 11.71 5.70 8.85
CA PRO A 358 12.56 6.20 9.92
C PRO A 358 13.49 7.31 9.37
N VAL A 359 13.25 8.56 9.76
CA VAL A 359 13.93 9.73 9.16
C VAL A 359 15.01 10.38 10.03
N GLY A 360 14.99 10.14 11.34
CA GLY A 360 16.01 10.68 12.23
C GLY A 360 15.92 10.14 13.65
N VAL A 361 17.03 10.17 14.37
CA VAL A 361 17.11 9.88 15.80
C VAL A 361 17.74 11.08 16.48
N PHE A 362 17.11 11.57 17.54
CA PHE A 362 17.58 12.73 18.29
C PHE A 362 17.62 12.41 19.78
N ARG A 363 18.60 12.97 20.46
CA ARG A 363 18.68 12.90 21.92
C ARG A 363 17.56 13.73 22.55
N THR A 364 16.85 13.15 23.50
CA THR A 364 15.81 13.76 24.33
C THR A 364 16.10 13.47 25.80
N HIS A 365 15.29 12.64 26.47
CA HIS A 365 15.47 12.20 27.86
C HIS A 365 14.64 10.94 28.15
N ALA A 366 14.96 10.24 29.24
CA ALA A 366 14.31 8.96 29.61
C ALA A 366 12.77 9.03 29.73
N ASP A 367 12.23 10.15 30.20
CA ASP A 367 10.78 10.35 30.32
C ASP A 367 10.08 10.80 29.03
N ALA A 368 10.81 11.10 27.95
CA ALA A 368 10.21 11.42 26.65
C ALA A 368 9.73 10.13 25.94
N PRO A 369 8.96 10.23 24.85
CA PRO A 369 8.69 9.09 23.99
C PRO A 369 9.95 8.57 23.29
N ARG A 370 10.06 7.24 23.15
CA ARG A 370 11.09 6.57 22.34
C ARG A 370 10.81 6.71 20.85
N VAL A 371 9.56 6.85 20.44
CA VAL A 371 9.18 7.03 19.04
C VAL A 371 8.13 8.13 18.91
N LEU A 372 8.32 9.03 17.95
CA LEU A 372 7.33 10.02 17.51
C LEU A 372 6.98 9.77 16.05
N ILE A 373 5.68 9.68 15.76
CA ILE A 373 5.17 9.25 14.45
C ILE A 373 4.27 10.32 13.85
N ALA A 374 4.50 10.68 12.59
CA ALA A 374 3.62 11.56 11.82
C ALA A 374 3.30 10.93 10.46
N ASN A 375 2.09 10.40 10.28
CA ASN A 375 1.71 9.65 9.08
C ASN A 375 0.57 10.30 8.29
N SER A 376 0.70 10.34 6.96
CA SER A 376 -0.34 10.80 6.01
C SER A 376 -0.79 12.26 6.16
N ASN A 377 -0.08 13.07 6.96
CA ASN A 377 -0.36 14.49 7.11
C ASN A 377 -0.05 15.23 5.81
N LEU A 378 -1.04 15.93 5.28
CA LEU A 378 -0.94 16.78 4.10
C LEU A 378 -1.45 18.18 4.46
N VAL A 379 -0.86 19.21 3.86
CA VAL A 379 -1.38 20.58 4.02
C VAL A 379 -2.83 20.59 3.49
N PRO A 380 -3.80 21.25 4.16
CA PRO A 380 -5.23 21.01 3.92
C PRO A 380 -5.69 21.11 2.46
N HIS A 381 -5.16 22.07 1.69
CA HIS A 381 -5.51 22.21 0.27
C HIS A 381 -5.12 20.98 -0.59
N TRP A 382 -4.09 20.24 -0.18
CA TRP A 382 -3.58 19.03 -0.85
C TRP A 382 -4.05 17.75 -0.17
N ALA A 383 -4.91 17.82 0.84
CA ALA A 383 -5.37 16.67 1.62
C ALA A 383 -6.43 15.85 0.88
N THR A 384 -6.10 15.37 -0.33
CA THR A 384 -6.98 14.57 -1.19
C THR A 384 -6.34 13.21 -1.50
N TRP A 385 -7.18 12.22 -1.85
CA TRP A 385 -6.69 10.92 -2.31
C TRP A 385 -5.86 11.01 -3.59
N GLU A 386 -6.22 11.91 -4.52
CA GLU A 386 -5.48 12.13 -5.76
C GLU A 386 -4.02 12.53 -5.47
N HIS A 387 -3.83 13.55 -4.61
CA HIS A 387 -2.49 14.01 -4.26
C HIS A 387 -1.73 12.97 -3.42
N PHE A 388 -2.42 12.32 -2.47
CA PHE A 388 -1.84 11.22 -1.70
C PHE A 388 -1.31 10.11 -2.62
N ASN A 389 -2.10 9.67 -3.59
CA ASN A 389 -1.72 8.62 -4.54
C ASN A 389 -0.55 9.04 -5.43
N ALA A 390 -0.49 10.30 -5.86
CA ALA A 390 0.64 10.83 -6.62
C ALA A 390 1.95 10.81 -5.81
N LEU A 391 1.89 11.09 -4.50
CA LEU A 391 3.04 10.97 -3.60
C LEU A 391 3.39 9.52 -3.30
N ASP A 392 2.38 8.65 -3.14
CA ASP A 392 2.58 7.22 -2.89
C ASP A 392 3.30 6.55 -4.07
N LYS A 393 2.93 6.86 -5.32
CA LYS A 393 3.64 6.36 -6.52
C LYS A 393 5.11 6.80 -6.58
N LYS A 394 5.47 7.91 -5.93
CA LYS A 394 6.86 8.41 -5.81
C LYS A 394 7.61 7.88 -4.59
N GLY A 395 7.00 7.00 -3.79
CA GLY A 395 7.61 6.51 -2.54
C GLY A 395 7.63 7.55 -1.41
N LEU A 396 6.78 8.57 -1.48
CA LEU A 396 6.77 9.70 -0.54
C LEU A 396 5.63 9.64 0.49
N ALA A 397 4.67 8.72 0.33
CA ALA A 397 3.53 8.59 1.22
C ALA A 397 3.36 7.16 1.78
N MET A 398 2.63 7.08 2.88
CA MET A 398 2.08 5.86 3.46
C MET A 398 0.80 6.25 4.19
N TYR A 399 -0.27 5.49 4.02
CA TYR A 399 -1.50 5.71 4.75
C TYR A 399 -1.42 4.99 6.08
N GLY A 400 -1.41 5.75 7.18
CA GLY A 400 -1.26 5.21 8.53
C GLY A 400 -2.54 4.64 9.13
N GLN A 401 -3.71 4.88 8.52
CA GLN A 401 -5.01 4.69 9.17
C GLN A 401 -4.94 5.32 10.59
N MET A 402 -5.45 4.64 11.61
CA MET A 402 -5.31 4.96 13.02
C MET A 402 -4.18 4.08 13.59
N THR A 403 -4.47 2.82 13.89
CA THR A 403 -3.54 1.93 14.62
C THR A 403 -2.57 1.15 13.74
N ALA A 404 -2.69 1.24 12.41
CA ALA A 404 -1.81 0.54 11.47
C ALA A 404 -0.40 1.14 11.52
N GLY A 405 -0.27 2.44 11.26
CA GLY A 405 1.01 3.14 11.23
C GLY A 405 1.55 3.56 12.61
N SER A 406 0.77 3.33 13.68
CA SER A 406 1.14 3.65 15.07
C SER A 406 1.32 2.41 15.96
N TRP A 407 1.29 1.22 15.35
CA TRP A 407 1.72 -0.04 15.98
C TRP A 407 0.95 -0.38 17.27
N ILE A 408 -0.38 -0.37 17.21
CA ILE A 408 -1.23 -0.74 18.34
C ILE A 408 -2.51 -1.47 17.90
N TYR A 409 -2.43 -2.16 16.76
CA TYR A 409 -3.51 -2.97 16.24
C TYR A 409 -3.46 -4.38 16.87
N ILE A 410 -4.63 -4.87 17.27
CA ILE A 410 -4.80 -6.14 18.02
C ILE A 410 -5.82 -7.06 17.33
N GLY A 411 -5.88 -6.97 16.00
CA GLY A 411 -6.89 -7.68 15.21
C GLY A 411 -8.28 -7.08 15.36
N SER A 412 -9.29 -7.88 15.02
CA SER A 412 -10.71 -7.49 15.07
C SER A 412 -11.16 -7.10 16.49
N GLN A 413 -10.45 -7.58 17.51
CA GLN A 413 -10.74 -7.24 18.91
C GLN A 413 -10.58 -5.74 19.19
N GLY A 414 -9.80 -4.99 18.39
CA GLY A 414 -9.61 -3.57 18.61
C GLY A 414 -10.91 -2.73 18.60
N ILE A 415 -11.91 -3.16 17.83
CA ILE A 415 -13.16 -2.42 17.63
C ILE A 415 -14.40 -3.13 18.19
N VAL A 416 -14.34 -4.44 18.44
CA VAL A 416 -15.50 -5.26 18.81
C VAL A 416 -16.28 -4.72 20.01
N GLN A 417 -15.61 -4.17 21.03
CA GLN A 417 -16.34 -3.58 22.17
C GLN A 417 -17.06 -2.30 21.77
N GLY A 418 -16.45 -1.42 20.96
CA GLY A 418 -17.13 -0.21 20.48
C GLY A 418 -18.38 -0.55 19.66
N THR A 419 -18.29 -1.61 18.86
CA THR A 419 -19.44 -2.15 18.10
C THR A 419 -20.48 -2.78 18.99
N TYR A 420 -20.07 -3.53 20.01
CA TYR A 420 -20.96 -4.08 21.02
C TYR A 420 -21.70 -2.97 21.78
N GLU A 421 -20.99 -1.96 22.29
CA GLU A 421 -21.60 -0.82 23.00
C GLU A 421 -22.55 -0.04 22.10
N THR A 422 -22.20 0.14 20.83
CA THR A 422 -23.12 0.77 19.84
C THR A 422 -24.41 -0.03 19.73
N PHE A 423 -24.35 -1.34 19.52
CA PHE A 423 -25.54 -2.16 19.33
C PHE A 423 -26.36 -2.33 20.61
N VAL A 424 -25.71 -2.42 21.77
CA VAL A 424 -26.39 -2.41 23.07
C VAL A 424 -27.15 -1.10 23.26
N GLU A 425 -26.53 0.05 22.96
CA GLU A 425 -27.19 1.34 23.10
C GLU A 425 -28.30 1.55 22.07
N MET A 426 -28.12 1.08 20.83
CA MET A 426 -29.20 1.00 19.85
C MET A 426 -30.38 0.17 20.38
N GLY A 427 -30.10 -0.99 20.98
CA GLY A 427 -31.10 -1.84 21.62
C GLY A 427 -31.84 -1.13 22.75
N ARG A 428 -31.14 -0.38 23.61
CA ARG A 428 -31.74 0.41 24.69
C ARG A 428 -32.68 1.49 24.17
N GLN A 429 -32.24 2.26 23.17
CA GLN A 429 -33.01 3.39 22.66
C GLN A 429 -34.24 2.96 21.84
N HIS A 430 -34.13 1.88 21.05
CA HIS A 430 -35.17 1.50 20.09
C HIS A 430 -36.01 0.30 20.52
N TYR A 431 -35.46 -0.55 21.40
CA TYR A 431 -36.05 -1.86 21.74
C TYR A 431 -36.04 -2.19 23.23
N GLY A 432 -35.89 -1.19 24.11
CA GLY A 432 -35.94 -1.38 25.56
C GLY A 432 -34.77 -2.18 26.14
N GLY A 433 -33.69 -2.35 25.38
CA GLY A 433 -32.47 -3.05 25.78
C GLY A 433 -32.44 -4.54 25.46
N ASP A 434 -33.53 -5.10 24.90
CA ASP A 434 -33.62 -6.51 24.54
C ASP A 434 -33.63 -6.70 23.02
N LEU A 435 -32.56 -7.31 22.51
CA LEU A 435 -32.39 -7.64 21.10
C LEU A 435 -32.73 -9.10 20.77
N SER A 436 -33.26 -9.87 21.73
CA SER A 436 -33.64 -11.27 21.52
C SER A 436 -34.67 -11.41 20.38
N GLY A 437 -34.38 -12.29 19.42
CA GLY A 437 -35.23 -12.52 18.25
C GLY A 437 -35.16 -11.41 17.18
N ARG A 438 -34.27 -10.42 17.35
CA ARG A 438 -34.01 -9.36 16.37
C ARG A 438 -32.81 -9.69 15.50
N TRP A 439 -32.69 -9.02 14.36
CA TRP A 439 -31.51 -9.15 13.53
C TRP A 439 -31.06 -7.83 12.88
N LEU A 440 -29.75 -7.73 12.72
CA LEU A 440 -29.04 -6.60 12.14
C LEU A 440 -28.59 -6.91 10.72
N LEU A 441 -28.78 -5.96 9.80
CA LEU A 441 -28.23 -5.99 8.44
C LEU A 441 -27.03 -5.05 8.34
N THR A 442 -25.93 -5.54 7.79
CA THR A 442 -24.72 -4.75 7.50
C THR A 442 -23.93 -5.30 6.32
N ALA A 443 -22.84 -4.63 5.95
CA ALA A 443 -21.85 -5.10 5.01
C ALA A 443 -20.41 -4.77 5.43
N GLY A 444 -19.45 -5.47 4.81
CA GLY A 444 -18.02 -5.37 5.05
C GLY A 444 -17.52 -6.28 6.18
N LEU A 445 -16.76 -7.31 5.83
CA LEU A 445 -16.11 -8.25 6.75
C LEU A 445 -14.58 -8.15 6.68
N GLY A 446 -14.05 -6.93 6.57
CA GLY A 446 -12.61 -6.64 6.69
C GLY A 446 -12.09 -6.69 8.14
N GLY A 447 -10.88 -6.19 8.38
CA GLY A 447 -10.24 -6.16 9.71
C GLY A 447 -11.13 -5.65 10.84
N MET A 448 -11.79 -4.52 10.61
CA MET A 448 -12.71 -3.89 11.56
C MET A 448 -14.16 -4.38 11.34
N GLY A 449 -14.60 -4.42 10.08
CA GLY A 449 -15.90 -4.94 9.62
C GLY A 449 -16.28 -6.31 10.17
N GLY A 450 -15.28 -7.19 10.29
CA GLY A 450 -15.44 -8.54 10.80
C GLY A 450 -15.79 -8.61 12.28
N ALA A 451 -15.74 -7.51 13.03
CA ALA A 451 -16.19 -7.47 14.43
C ALA A 451 -17.71 -7.34 14.57
N GLN A 452 -18.41 -6.84 13.54
CA GLN A 452 -19.86 -6.61 13.58
C GLN A 452 -20.68 -7.86 13.91
N PRO A 453 -20.43 -9.04 13.30
CA PRO A 453 -21.27 -10.20 13.55
C PRO A 453 -21.13 -10.74 14.97
N LEU A 454 -19.89 -10.75 15.51
CA LEU A 454 -19.66 -11.12 16.90
C LEU A 454 -20.28 -10.10 17.88
N ALA A 455 -20.10 -8.80 17.63
CA ALA A 455 -20.68 -7.75 18.46
C ALA A 455 -22.21 -7.82 18.52
N ALA A 456 -22.86 -8.04 17.37
CA ALA A 456 -24.32 -8.19 17.30
C ALA A 456 -24.81 -9.41 18.09
N THR A 457 -24.17 -10.57 17.93
CA THR A 457 -24.56 -11.80 18.66
C THR A 457 -24.28 -11.70 20.15
N MET A 458 -23.22 -10.99 20.57
CA MET A 458 -22.97 -10.67 21.97
C MET A 458 -24.00 -9.69 22.56
N ALA A 459 -24.49 -8.75 21.76
CA ALA A 459 -25.56 -7.84 22.15
C ALA A 459 -26.96 -8.51 22.16
N GLY A 460 -27.07 -9.74 21.65
CA GLY A 460 -28.30 -10.52 21.64
C GLY A 460 -29.07 -10.52 20.31
N ALA A 461 -28.54 -9.90 19.25
CA ALA A 461 -29.14 -9.90 17.92
C ALA A 461 -28.47 -10.90 16.97
N SER A 462 -29.25 -11.51 16.08
CA SER A 462 -28.68 -12.16 14.88
C SER A 462 -28.09 -11.11 13.93
N CYS A 463 -27.17 -11.51 13.04
CA CYS A 463 -26.52 -10.59 12.12
C CYS A 463 -26.45 -11.20 10.71
N LEU A 464 -26.85 -10.44 9.71
CA LEU A 464 -26.59 -10.71 8.30
C LEU A 464 -25.57 -9.69 7.78
N ALA A 465 -24.36 -10.16 7.45
CA ALA A 465 -23.27 -9.31 6.98
C ALA A 465 -22.89 -9.67 5.53
N ILE A 466 -23.06 -8.72 4.60
CA ILE A 466 -22.71 -8.90 3.19
C ILE A 466 -21.21 -8.66 2.98
N GLU A 467 -20.52 -9.54 2.25
CA GLU A 467 -19.11 -9.39 1.90
C GLU A 467 -18.84 -9.90 0.48
N CYS A 468 -18.04 -9.16 -0.28
CA CYS A 468 -17.77 -9.46 -1.69
C CYS A 468 -16.57 -10.41 -1.90
N GLN A 469 -15.66 -10.51 -0.93
CA GLN A 469 -14.44 -11.33 -1.02
C GLN A 469 -14.59 -12.61 -0.18
N PRO A 470 -14.59 -13.81 -0.81
CA PRO A 470 -14.68 -15.09 -0.09
C PRO A 470 -13.60 -15.25 0.99
N SER A 471 -12.36 -14.84 0.70
CA SER A 471 -11.24 -14.93 1.65
C SER A 471 -11.45 -14.14 2.94
N ARG A 472 -12.25 -13.06 2.91
CA ARG A 472 -12.59 -12.27 4.09
C ARG A 472 -13.63 -12.98 4.96
N ILE A 473 -14.60 -13.65 4.35
CA ILE A 473 -15.56 -14.51 5.06
C ILE A 473 -14.82 -15.67 5.74
N GLU A 474 -13.95 -16.37 5.01
CA GLU A 474 -13.14 -17.49 5.52
C GLU A 474 -12.29 -17.08 6.73
N MET A 475 -11.68 -15.89 6.69
CA MET A 475 -10.93 -15.33 7.83
C MET A 475 -11.79 -15.19 9.08
N ARG A 476 -13.05 -14.74 8.95
CA ARG A 476 -13.94 -14.47 10.09
C ARG A 476 -14.51 -15.75 10.67
N LEU A 477 -14.80 -16.74 9.82
CA LEU A 477 -15.13 -18.10 10.27
C LEU A 477 -13.96 -18.70 11.06
N ARG A 478 -12.73 -18.62 10.51
CA ARG A 478 -11.52 -19.17 11.15
C ARG A 478 -11.23 -18.54 12.51
N THR A 479 -11.43 -17.23 12.64
CA THR A 479 -11.15 -16.47 13.87
C THR A 479 -12.29 -16.49 14.89
N GLY A 480 -13.42 -17.16 14.58
CA GLY A 480 -14.58 -17.26 15.47
C GLY A 480 -15.42 -15.97 15.56
N TYR A 481 -15.25 -15.05 14.61
CA TYR A 481 -16.01 -13.80 14.52
C TYR A 481 -17.29 -13.91 13.68
N LEU A 482 -17.49 -15.05 13.02
CA LEU A 482 -18.67 -15.37 12.21
C LEU A 482 -19.05 -16.84 12.40
N ASP A 483 -20.36 -17.14 12.49
CA ASP A 483 -20.85 -18.50 12.74
C ASP A 483 -21.08 -19.30 11.45
N ARG A 484 -21.66 -18.67 10.42
CA ARG A 484 -22.07 -19.33 9.16
C ARG A 484 -21.82 -18.44 7.96
N SER A 485 -21.78 -19.04 6.78
CA SER A 485 -21.77 -18.31 5.50
C SER A 485 -22.58 -19.01 4.43
N THR A 486 -23.12 -18.24 3.48
CA THR A 486 -23.81 -18.72 2.28
C THR A 486 -23.64 -17.71 1.14
N ASP A 487 -23.85 -18.13 -0.11
CA ASP A 487 -23.97 -17.28 -1.29
C ASP A 487 -25.44 -17.08 -1.74
N SER A 488 -26.39 -17.67 -1.01
CA SER A 488 -27.83 -17.57 -1.28
C SER A 488 -28.50 -16.58 -0.34
N LEU A 489 -29.09 -15.53 -0.91
CA LEU A 489 -29.90 -14.57 -0.14
C LEU A 489 -31.09 -15.24 0.54
N ASP A 490 -31.73 -16.23 -0.11
CA ASP A 490 -32.89 -16.92 0.46
C ASP A 490 -32.50 -17.74 1.70
N GLU A 491 -31.40 -18.47 1.62
CA GLU A 491 -30.87 -19.24 2.76
C GLU A 491 -30.45 -18.30 3.90
N ALA A 492 -29.75 -17.21 3.58
CA ALA A 492 -29.31 -16.25 4.57
C ALA A 492 -30.48 -15.64 5.35
N LEU A 493 -31.54 -15.24 4.64
CA LEU A 493 -32.76 -14.71 5.23
C LEU A 493 -33.51 -15.75 6.06
N GLU A 494 -33.62 -16.99 5.58
CA GLU A 494 -34.22 -18.09 6.35
C GLU A 494 -33.49 -18.29 7.67
N ILE A 495 -32.15 -18.33 7.66
CA ILE A 495 -31.35 -18.52 8.88
C ILE A 495 -31.61 -17.39 9.89
N VAL A 496 -31.47 -16.12 9.49
CA VAL A 496 -31.54 -15.01 10.45
C VAL A 496 -32.97 -14.74 10.96
N THR A 497 -34.00 -15.04 10.16
CA THR A 497 -35.40 -14.79 10.55
C THR A 497 -36.03 -15.93 11.37
N THR A 498 -35.48 -17.15 11.29
CA THR A 498 -35.98 -18.33 12.03
C THR A 498 -35.12 -18.69 13.25
N ALA A 499 -33.99 -18.00 13.45
CA ALA A 499 -33.08 -18.25 14.56
C ALA A 499 -33.75 -18.03 15.93
N THR A 500 -33.70 -19.03 16.79
CA THR A 500 -34.17 -18.95 18.19
C THR A 500 -33.09 -18.49 19.17
N SER A 501 -31.85 -18.42 18.70
CA SER A 501 -30.69 -17.88 19.41
C SER A 501 -29.88 -17.00 18.45
N PRO A 502 -29.18 -15.95 18.93
CA PRO A 502 -28.41 -15.07 18.06
C PRO A 502 -27.43 -15.85 17.18
N VAL A 503 -27.48 -15.61 15.86
CA VAL A 503 -26.59 -16.23 14.88
C VAL A 503 -26.07 -15.18 13.90
N SER A 504 -24.81 -15.31 13.52
CA SER A 504 -24.19 -14.48 12.51
C SER A 504 -23.99 -15.21 11.18
N VAL A 505 -24.38 -14.57 10.08
CA VAL A 505 -24.33 -15.13 8.72
C VAL A 505 -23.61 -14.17 7.79
N GLY A 506 -22.54 -14.64 7.16
CA GLY A 506 -21.84 -13.93 6.09
C GLY A 506 -22.46 -14.28 4.75
N LEU A 507 -22.99 -13.29 4.03
CA LEU A 507 -23.56 -13.48 2.71
C LEU A 507 -22.57 -13.01 1.65
N LEU A 508 -22.11 -13.94 0.80
CA LEU A 508 -21.23 -13.62 -0.31
C LEU A 508 -22.00 -12.84 -1.38
N GLY A 509 -21.58 -11.59 -1.64
CA GLY A 509 -22.17 -10.75 -2.67
C GLY A 509 -21.84 -9.27 -2.54
N ASN A 510 -22.46 -8.43 -3.38
CA ASN A 510 -22.25 -6.98 -3.37
C ASN A 510 -23.36 -6.28 -2.58
N ALA A 511 -22.98 -5.43 -1.61
CA ALA A 511 -23.93 -4.68 -0.80
C ALA A 511 -24.78 -3.69 -1.63
N ALA A 512 -24.20 -3.10 -2.68
CA ALA A 512 -24.94 -2.22 -3.60
C ALA A 512 -26.06 -2.95 -4.36
N GLU A 513 -26.00 -4.27 -4.47
CA GLU A 513 -27.02 -5.10 -5.13
C GLU A 513 -28.00 -5.68 -4.09
N LEU A 514 -27.46 -6.24 -3.01
CA LEU A 514 -28.21 -7.03 -2.04
C LEU A 514 -29.00 -6.18 -1.04
N VAL A 515 -28.49 -5.02 -0.62
CA VAL A 515 -29.24 -4.15 0.31
C VAL A 515 -30.51 -3.59 -0.34
N PRO A 516 -30.48 -3.07 -1.59
CA PRO A 516 -31.70 -2.73 -2.32
C PRO A 516 -32.64 -3.92 -2.58
N GLU A 517 -32.09 -5.10 -2.87
CA GLU A 517 -32.88 -6.33 -3.07
C GLU A 517 -33.69 -6.70 -1.83
N ILE A 518 -33.04 -6.74 -0.65
CA ILE A 518 -33.70 -7.04 0.62
C ILE A 518 -34.85 -6.06 0.87
N PHE A 519 -34.63 -4.76 0.66
CA PHE A 519 -35.68 -3.75 0.82
C PHE A 519 -36.86 -4.01 -0.12
N ARG A 520 -36.58 -4.29 -1.41
CA ARG A 520 -37.58 -4.52 -2.46
C ARG A 520 -38.44 -5.75 -2.19
N ARG A 521 -37.88 -6.79 -1.59
CA ARG A 521 -38.61 -8.00 -1.13
C ARG A 521 -39.56 -7.74 0.04
N GLY A 522 -39.58 -6.54 0.59
CA GLY A 522 -40.40 -6.20 1.76
C GLY A 522 -39.83 -6.72 3.09
N VAL A 523 -38.61 -7.25 3.09
CA VAL A 523 -37.92 -7.71 4.29
C VAL A 523 -37.46 -6.49 5.08
N ARG A 524 -37.62 -6.52 6.41
CA ARG A 524 -37.21 -5.42 7.31
C ARG A 524 -36.33 -5.98 8.44
N PRO A 525 -35.02 -5.68 8.45
CA PRO A 525 -34.20 -5.90 9.64
C PRO A 525 -34.65 -4.97 10.78
N ASP A 526 -34.23 -5.28 11.99
CA ASP A 526 -34.44 -4.43 13.15
C ASP A 526 -33.38 -3.30 13.22
N LEU A 527 -32.20 -3.51 12.65
CA LEU A 527 -31.10 -2.54 12.68
C LEU A 527 -30.38 -2.56 11.34
N VAL A 528 -29.97 -1.40 10.84
CA VAL A 528 -29.19 -1.26 9.59
C VAL A 528 -27.95 -0.40 9.83
N THR A 529 -26.81 -0.86 9.31
CA THR A 529 -25.56 -0.09 9.28
C THR A 529 -24.66 -0.55 8.13
N ASP A 530 -23.48 0.04 7.97
CA ASP A 530 -22.48 -0.39 6.98
C ASP A 530 -21.05 -0.17 7.49
N GLN A 531 -20.14 -1.10 7.17
CA GLN A 531 -18.71 -0.97 7.44
C GLN A 531 -17.83 -1.45 6.26
N THR A 532 -18.32 -1.32 5.03
CA THR A 532 -17.44 -1.40 3.85
C THR A 532 -16.34 -0.33 3.93
N SER A 533 -15.25 -0.47 3.16
CA SER A 533 -14.18 0.54 3.15
C SER A 533 -14.51 1.70 2.20
N ALA A 534 -15.66 2.34 2.39
CA ALA A 534 -16.15 3.43 1.56
C ALA A 534 -15.24 4.68 1.57
N HIS A 535 -14.41 4.82 2.61
CA HIS A 535 -13.45 5.92 2.77
C HIS A 535 -12.33 5.95 1.72
N ASP A 536 -12.12 4.86 1.00
CA ASP A 536 -11.15 4.72 -0.07
C ASP A 536 -11.83 4.11 -1.31
N PRO A 537 -12.48 4.92 -2.15
CA PRO A 537 -13.34 4.42 -3.24
C PRO A 537 -12.63 3.53 -4.25
N ALA A 538 -11.34 3.75 -4.52
CA ALA A 538 -10.60 2.95 -5.49
C ALA A 538 -10.22 1.56 -4.92
N ASN A 539 -9.84 1.51 -3.64
CA ASN A 539 -9.28 0.29 -3.05
C ASN A 539 -10.23 -0.48 -2.12
N GLY A 540 -11.33 0.13 -1.68
CA GLY A 540 -12.13 -0.34 -0.56
C GLY A 540 -13.58 -0.75 -0.85
N TYR A 541 -14.14 -0.39 -2.01
CA TYR A 541 -15.53 -0.68 -2.36
C TYR A 541 -15.64 -1.26 -3.78
N LEU A 542 -16.20 -2.46 -3.88
CA LEU A 542 -16.42 -3.15 -5.16
C LEU A 542 -17.61 -2.51 -5.91
N PRO A 543 -17.42 -1.97 -7.13
CA PRO A 543 -18.55 -1.45 -7.89
C PRO A 543 -19.59 -2.54 -8.23
N GLU A 544 -20.86 -2.14 -8.28
CA GLU A 544 -21.98 -3.00 -8.69
C GLU A 544 -21.72 -3.65 -10.06
N GLY A 545 -22.01 -4.95 -10.21
CA GLY A 545 -21.79 -5.72 -11.43
C GLY A 545 -20.33 -6.00 -11.81
N TRP A 546 -19.35 -5.67 -10.96
CA TRP A 546 -17.93 -5.97 -11.21
C TRP A 546 -17.50 -7.25 -10.48
N THR A 547 -16.61 -8.02 -11.11
CA THR A 547 -15.91 -9.12 -10.43
C THR A 547 -14.68 -8.59 -9.68
N LEU A 548 -14.14 -9.41 -8.77
CA LEU A 548 -12.92 -9.07 -8.02
C LEU A 548 -11.71 -8.90 -8.95
N GLU A 549 -11.61 -9.72 -10.01
CA GLU A 549 -10.53 -9.68 -11.01
C GLU A 549 -10.60 -8.37 -11.79
N ARG A 550 -11.77 -8.01 -12.32
CA ARG A 550 -11.99 -6.73 -13.00
C ARG A 550 -11.64 -5.56 -12.10
N TRP A 551 -12.04 -5.64 -10.83
CA TRP A 551 -11.75 -4.60 -9.84
C TRP A 551 -10.25 -4.45 -9.59
N ALA A 552 -9.51 -5.56 -9.45
CA ALA A 552 -8.05 -5.54 -9.28
C ALA A 552 -7.34 -4.96 -10.52
N GLU A 553 -7.61 -5.52 -11.71
CA GLU A 553 -6.98 -5.09 -12.97
C GLU A 553 -7.24 -3.61 -13.27
N THR A 554 -8.47 -3.14 -13.08
CA THR A 554 -8.82 -1.74 -13.36
C THR A 554 -8.23 -0.79 -12.33
N ARG A 555 -8.03 -1.23 -11.08
CA ARG A 555 -7.42 -0.40 -10.04
C ARG A 555 -5.95 -0.09 -10.33
N GLU A 556 -5.24 -1.05 -10.93
CA GLU A 556 -3.85 -0.85 -11.38
C GLU A 556 -3.80 0.06 -12.61
N ARG A 557 -4.71 -0.14 -13.57
CA ARG A 557 -4.72 0.57 -14.85
C ARG A 557 -5.31 1.99 -14.78
N ASP A 558 -6.44 2.15 -14.10
CA ASP A 558 -7.24 3.39 -14.02
C ASP A 558 -8.02 3.46 -12.68
N PRO A 559 -7.32 3.78 -11.57
CA PRO A 559 -7.94 3.88 -10.24
C PRO A 559 -9.03 4.96 -10.15
N ASP A 560 -8.97 5.99 -10.99
CA ASP A 560 -9.99 7.06 -11.00
C ASP A 560 -11.31 6.55 -11.59
N ALA A 561 -11.26 5.69 -12.63
CA ALA A 561 -12.45 5.01 -13.12
C ALA A 561 -13.07 4.08 -12.07
N VAL A 562 -12.24 3.38 -11.29
CA VAL A 562 -12.73 2.56 -10.17
C VAL A 562 -13.42 3.45 -9.14
N ALA A 563 -12.77 4.54 -8.71
CA ALA A 563 -13.33 5.45 -7.72
C ALA A 563 -14.69 6.04 -8.15
N ARG A 564 -14.83 6.45 -9.42
CA ARG A 564 -16.12 6.92 -9.97
C ARG A 564 -17.20 5.83 -9.93
N ALA A 565 -16.88 4.62 -10.38
CA ALA A 565 -17.82 3.51 -10.37
C ALA A 565 -18.23 3.07 -8.95
N ALA A 566 -17.28 3.08 -8.02
CA ALA A 566 -17.49 2.75 -6.62
C ALA A 566 -18.40 3.77 -5.94
N LYS A 567 -18.14 5.07 -6.11
CA LYS A 567 -19.01 6.13 -5.56
C LYS A 567 -20.44 6.05 -6.08
N ALA A 568 -20.62 5.82 -7.38
CA ALA A 568 -21.95 5.61 -7.96
C ALA A 568 -22.68 4.42 -7.31
N SER A 569 -21.96 3.34 -7.01
CA SER A 569 -22.51 2.16 -6.32
C SER A 569 -22.83 2.44 -4.84
N MET A 570 -22.00 3.22 -4.14
CA MET A 570 -22.27 3.68 -2.77
C MET A 570 -23.56 4.53 -2.73
N ALA A 571 -23.80 5.37 -3.74
CA ALA A 571 -25.02 6.15 -3.83
C ALA A 571 -26.28 5.27 -3.95
N VAL A 572 -26.20 4.13 -4.67
CA VAL A 572 -27.28 3.14 -4.72
C VAL A 572 -27.50 2.48 -3.35
N HIS A 573 -26.41 2.05 -2.71
CA HIS A 573 -26.45 1.44 -1.38
C HIS A 573 -27.07 2.39 -0.33
N VAL A 574 -26.63 3.65 -0.27
CA VAL A 574 -27.15 4.65 0.68
C VAL A 574 -28.62 4.98 0.43
N ARG A 575 -29.08 5.02 -0.83
CA ARG A 575 -30.52 5.17 -1.11
C ARG A 575 -31.35 4.04 -0.50
N ALA A 576 -30.86 2.79 -0.53
CA ALA A 576 -31.55 1.69 0.14
C ALA A 576 -31.50 1.78 1.66
N MET A 577 -30.39 2.25 2.25
CA MET A 577 -30.33 2.54 3.69
C MET A 577 -31.33 3.63 4.09
N LEU A 578 -31.47 4.69 3.27
CA LEU A 578 -32.48 5.73 3.46
C LEU A 578 -33.90 5.16 3.35
N ASP A 579 -34.15 4.24 2.43
CA ASP A 579 -35.45 3.58 2.30
C ASP A 579 -35.80 2.76 3.57
N PHE A 580 -34.83 2.05 4.17
CA PHE A 580 -35.01 1.41 5.48
C PHE A 580 -35.28 2.43 6.58
N HIS A 581 -34.51 3.52 6.63
CA HIS A 581 -34.69 4.60 7.60
C HIS A 581 -36.10 5.20 7.54
N ARG A 582 -36.57 5.54 6.33
CA ARG A 582 -37.93 6.08 6.10
C ARG A 582 -39.03 5.06 6.42
N ALA A 583 -38.73 3.78 6.32
CA ALA A 583 -39.63 2.70 6.75
C ALA A 583 -39.62 2.48 8.28
N GLY A 584 -38.87 3.29 9.03
CA GLY A 584 -38.82 3.25 10.50
C GLY A 584 -37.79 2.30 11.08
N VAL A 585 -36.87 1.75 10.27
CA VAL A 585 -35.78 0.89 10.76
C VAL A 585 -34.64 1.77 11.28
N PRO A 586 -34.22 1.62 12.55
CA PRO A 586 -33.03 2.29 13.08
C PRO A 586 -31.81 2.06 12.17
N THR A 587 -31.33 3.14 11.58
CA THR A 587 -30.26 3.13 10.58
C THR A 587 -29.17 4.10 11.03
N THR A 588 -27.90 3.71 10.94
CA THR A 588 -26.78 4.57 11.33
C THR A 588 -25.58 4.35 10.41
N ASP A 589 -24.75 5.39 10.27
CA ASP A 589 -23.43 5.28 9.65
C ASP A 589 -22.40 4.84 10.69
N TYR A 590 -21.58 3.85 10.33
CA TYR A 590 -20.56 3.28 11.22
C TYR A 590 -19.14 3.78 10.93
N GLY A 591 -19.03 5.03 10.47
CA GLY A 591 -17.77 5.75 10.48
C GLY A 591 -16.82 5.43 9.32
N ASN A 592 -17.37 5.06 8.16
CA ASN A 592 -16.63 4.79 6.93
C ASN A 592 -16.85 5.86 5.84
N ASN A 593 -17.57 6.93 6.16
CA ASN A 593 -17.83 8.07 5.28
C ASN A 593 -18.73 7.77 4.06
N ILE A 594 -19.50 6.68 4.08
CA ILE A 594 -20.36 6.28 2.95
C ILE A 594 -21.42 7.33 2.62
N ARG A 595 -21.97 8.02 3.64
CA ARG A 595 -22.93 9.12 3.45
C ARG A 595 -22.35 10.26 2.63
N GLN A 596 -21.10 10.66 2.91
CA GLN A 596 -20.43 11.71 2.14
C GLN A 596 -20.20 11.29 0.70
N MET A 597 -19.76 10.04 0.47
CA MET A 597 -19.54 9.55 -0.89
C MET A 597 -20.84 9.55 -1.71
N ALA A 598 -21.96 9.18 -1.08
CA ALA A 598 -23.28 9.25 -1.72
C ALA A 598 -23.77 10.69 -1.94
N HIS A 599 -23.51 11.58 -0.98
CA HIS A 599 -23.83 13.00 -1.10
C HIS A 599 -23.08 13.65 -2.28
N ASP A 600 -21.78 13.34 -2.43
CA ASP A 600 -20.96 13.81 -3.56
C ASP A 600 -21.52 13.35 -4.93
N GLU A 601 -22.27 12.24 -4.96
CA GLU A 601 -22.95 11.68 -6.14
C GLU A 601 -24.42 12.13 -6.25
N GLY A 602 -24.83 13.15 -5.50
CA GLY A 602 -26.13 13.80 -5.60
C GLY A 602 -27.26 13.20 -4.76
N VAL A 603 -26.95 12.33 -3.79
CA VAL A 603 -27.91 11.91 -2.75
C VAL A 603 -28.00 13.00 -1.68
N ASN A 604 -28.79 14.05 -1.95
CA ASN A 604 -28.83 15.27 -1.13
C ASN A 604 -29.28 15.03 0.33
N ASP A 605 -30.00 13.93 0.58
CA ASP A 605 -30.51 13.51 1.88
C ASP A 605 -29.69 12.35 2.48
N ALA A 606 -28.47 12.11 2.01
CA ALA A 606 -27.59 11.05 2.52
C ALA A 606 -27.30 11.15 4.03
N PHE A 607 -27.43 12.33 4.63
CA PHE A 607 -27.18 12.58 6.05
C PHE A 607 -28.46 12.52 6.92
N ASP A 608 -29.61 12.09 6.37
CA ASP A 608 -30.86 11.96 7.14
C ASP A 608 -30.77 10.90 8.26
N PHE A 609 -29.88 9.89 8.10
CA PHE A 609 -29.54 8.99 9.20
C PHE A 609 -28.20 9.39 9.86
N PRO A 610 -28.10 9.30 11.21
CA PRO A 610 -26.97 9.84 11.95
C PRO A 610 -25.75 8.91 11.93
N GLY A 611 -24.57 9.47 12.20
CA GLY A 611 -23.41 8.69 12.60
C GLY A 611 -23.59 8.05 13.97
N PHE A 612 -22.95 6.92 14.20
CA PHE A 612 -23.10 6.17 15.45
C PHE A 612 -22.60 6.93 16.69
N VAL A 613 -21.64 7.86 16.52
CA VAL A 613 -21.10 8.62 17.65
C VAL A 613 -22.09 9.63 18.21
N PRO A 614 -22.64 10.58 17.44
CA PRO A 614 -23.67 11.49 17.96
C PRO A 614 -24.91 10.73 18.47
N ALA A 615 -25.26 9.60 17.86
CA ALA A 615 -26.44 8.83 18.23
C ALA A 615 -26.28 8.01 19.53
N TYR A 616 -25.11 7.38 19.74
CA TYR A 616 -24.97 6.33 20.75
C TYR A 616 -23.72 6.47 21.64
N ILE A 617 -22.57 6.88 21.09
CA ILE A 617 -21.27 6.78 21.81
C ILE A 617 -20.87 8.05 22.55
N ARG A 618 -21.29 9.24 22.11
CA ARG A 618 -20.84 10.52 22.69
C ARG A 618 -21.01 10.64 24.22
N PRO A 619 -22.07 10.12 24.85
CA PRO A 619 -22.18 10.13 26.32
C PRO A 619 -21.02 9.43 27.02
N LEU A 620 -20.46 8.36 26.43
CA LEU A 620 -19.27 7.67 26.95
C LEU A 620 -18.04 8.59 26.85
N PHE A 621 -17.86 9.27 25.72
CA PHE A 621 -16.77 10.22 25.52
C PHE A 621 -16.81 11.40 26.48
N CYS A 622 -18.01 11.87 26.88
CA CYS A 622 -18.14 12.92 27.89
C CYS A 622 -17.52 12.54 29.24
N ARG A 623 -17.36 11.24 29.53
CA ARG A 623 -16.69 10.73 30.75
C ARG A 623 -15.27 10.20 30.49
N GLY A 624 -14.71 10.48 29.31
CA GLY A 624 -13.40 9.98 28.89
C GLY A 624 -13.36 8.47 28.64
N ILE A 625 -14.52 7.80 28.57
CA ILE A 625 -14.63 6.37 28.29
C ILE A 625 -14.42 6.14 26.79
N GLY A 626 -13.53 5.24 26.43
CA GLY A 626 -13.19 4.95 25.03
C GLY A 626 -12.35 3.67 24.92
N PRO A 627 -11.83 3.34 23.72
CA PRO A 627 -11.25 2.03 23.39
C PRO A 627 -9.85 1.78 23.97
N PHE A 628 -9.75 1.86 25.29
CA PHE A 628 -8.58 1.50 26.07
C PHE A 628 -8.27 0.02 25.92
N ARG A 629 -7.00 -0.30 25.65
CA ARG A 629 -6.55 -1.66 25.37
C ARG A 629 -5.16 -1.91 25.91
N TRP A 630 -4.83 -3.19 26.07
CA TRP A 630 -3.48 -3.61 26.39
C TRP A 630 -3.10 -4.93 25.72
N ALA A 631 -1.79 -5.16 25.57
CA ALA A 631 -1.23 -6.37 24.97
C ALA A 631 -0.08 -6.91 25.83
N ALA A 632 -0.04 -8.23 26.00
CA ALA A 632 0.97 -8.93 26.78
C ALA A 632 2.20 -9.26 25.92
N LEU A 633 3.32 -8.56 26.14
CA LEU A 633 4.55 -8.78 25.38
C LEU A 633 5.17 -10.17 25.61
N SER A 634 4.75 -10.85 26.68
CA SER A 634 5.15 -12.24 26.96
C SER A 634 4.66 -13.21 25.88
N GLY A 635 3.58 -12.88 25.16
CA GLY A 635 2.86 -13.81 24.30
C GLY A 635 2.00 -14.84 25.06
N ASN A 636 1.91 -14.74 26.39
CA ASN A 636 1.18 -15.70 27.22
C ASN A 636 -0.26 -15.22 27.45
N PRO A 637 -1.29 -15.98 27.05
CA PRO A 637 -2.70 -15.60 27.28
C PRO A 637 -3.08 -15.50 28.75
N GLU A 638 -2.39 -16.22 29.65
CA GLU A 638 -2.64 -16.13 31.09
C GLU A 638 -2.37 -14.74 31.67
N ASP A 639 -1.44 -13.96 31.07
CA ASP A 639 -1.23 -12.58 31.49
C ASP A 639 -2.50 -11.74 31.25
N ILE A 640 -3.21 -11.98 30.14
CA ILE A 640 -4.47 -11.29 29.86
C ILE A 640 -5.58 -11.73 30.82
N TYR A 641 -5.74 -13.03 31.07
CA TYR A 641 -6.76 -13.50 32.02
C TYR A 641 -6.51 -12.99 33.44
N THR A 642 -5.25 -12.86 33.82
CA THR A 642 -4.85 -12.28 35.11
C THR A 642 -5.20 -10.78 35.15
N THR A 643 -4.94 -10.03 34.08
CA THR A 643 -5.39 -8.63 33.99
C THR A 643 -6.91 -8.49 33.97
N ASP A 644 -7.66 -9.39 33.32
CA ASP A 644 -9.12 -9.39 33.32
C ASP A 644 -9.65 -9.54 34.76
N ALA A 645 -9.08 -10.46 35.54
CA ALA A 645 -9.42 -10.61 36.96
C ALA A 645 -9.08 -9.37 37.78
N LYS A 646 -7.92 -8.74 37.55
CA LYS A 646 -7.53 -7.50 38.23
C LYS A 646 -8.49 -6.35 37.92
N VAL A 647 -8.96 -6.23 36.67
CA VAL A 647 -9.94 -5.20 36.30
C VAL A 647 -11.21 -5.39 37.11
N LYS A 648 -11.72 -6.63 37.22
CA LYS A 648 -12.91 -6.94 38.04
C LYS A 648 -12.71 -6.61 39.53
N GLU A 649 -11.53 -6.88 40.06
CA GLU A 649 -11.18 -6.54 41.45
C GLU A 649 -11.20 -5.02 41.71
N LEU A 650 -10.67 -4.23 40.77
CA LEU A 650 -10.57 -2.77 40.92
C LEU A 650 -11.87 -2.02 40.63
N LEU A 651 -12.77 -2.64 39.85
CA LEU A 651 -14.07 -2.11 39.45
C LEU A 651 -15.18 -3.13 39.81
N PRO A 652 -15.39 -3.43 41.10
CA PRO A 652 -16.26 -4.54 41.53
C PRO A 652 -17.74 -4.30 41.25
N ASP A 653 -18.16 -3.04 41.11
CA ASP A 653 -19.57 -2.66 40.99
C ASP A 653 -20.03 -2.46 39.52
N ASP A 654 -19.15 -2.64 38.54
CA ASP A 654 -19.48 -2.49 37.11
C ASP A 654 -19.87 -3.82 36.47
N ALA A 655 -21.14 -4.20 36.66
CA ALA A 655 -21.68 -5.46 36.14
C ALA A 655 -21.60 -5.57 34.60
N ASN A 656 -21.72 -4.45 33.88
CA ASN A 656 -21.64 -4.45 32.41
C ASN A 656 -20.22 -4.74 31.96
N LEU A 657 -19.22 -4.12 32.59
CA LEU A 657 -17.82 -4.37 32.31
C LEU A 657 -17.43 -5.81 32.67
N HIS A 658 -17.95 -6.37 33.76
CA HIS A 658 -17.68 -7.78 34.12
C HIS A 658 -18.25 -8.73 33.09
N ASN A 659 -19.49 -8.50 32.65
CA ASN A 659 -20.13 -9.27 31.59
C ASN A 659 -19.36 -9.16 30.26
N TRP A 660 -18.88 -7.96 29.92
CA TRP A 660 -17.98 -7.75 28.77
C TRP A 660 -16.74 -8.64 28.87
N LEU A 661 -16.04 -8.64 30.00
CA LEU A 661 -14.83 -9.44 30.20
C LEU A 661 -15.10 -10.95 30.17
N ASP A 662 -16.24 -11.41 30.71
CA ASP A 662 -16.64 -12.82 30.64
C ASP A 662 -16.89 -13.26 29.20
N MET A 663 -17.71 -12.50 28.45
CA MET A 663 -17.95 -12.80 27.05
C MET A 663 -16.67 -12.68 26.20
N ALA A 664 -15.82 -11.69 26.47
CA ALA A 664 -14.56 -11.49 25.78
C ALA A 664 -13.57 -12.64 26.05
N ARG A 665 -13.65 -13.30 27.20
CA ARG A 665 -12.88 -14.52 27.48
C ARG A 665 -13.44 -15.75 26.77
N GLU A 666 -14.76 -15.89 26.73
CA GLU A 666 -15.43 -17.05 26.15
C GLU A 666 -15.50 -17.03 24.62
N ARG A 667 -15.64 -15.85 24.02
CA ARG A 667 -16.02 -15.69 22.61
C ARG A 667 -14.91 -15.10 21.74
N ILE A 668 -13.94 -14.37 22.29
CA ILE A 668 -12.88 -13.74 21.51
C ILE A 668 -11.62 -14.60 21.50
N GLN A 669 -11.21 -15.02 20.32
CA GLN A 669 -9.91 -15.67 20.11
C GLN A 669 -8.81 -14.61 19.98
N PHE A 670 -7.67 -14.82 20.64
CA PHE A 670 -6.52 -13.92 20.52
C PHE A 670 -5.90 -14.01 19.11
N GLN A 671 -5.41 -12.87 18.61
CA GLN A 671 -4.75 -12.73 17.33
C GLN A 671 -3.35 -12.13 17.56
N GLY A 672 -2.28 -12.86 17.25
CA GLY A 672 -0.91 -12.43 17.54
C GLY A 672 -0.60 -12.44 19.04
N LEU A 673 -0.01 -11.36 19.56
CA LEU A 673 0.15 -11.18 21.00
C LEU A 673 -1.23 -11.15 21.68
N PRO A 674 -1.45 -11.91 22.77
CA PRO A 674 -2.67 -11.82 23.55
C PRO A 674 -2.90 -10.38 23.99
N ALA A 675 -4.10 -9.89 23.74
CA ALA A 675 -4.49 -8.51 23.98
C ALA A 675 -5.95 -8.44 24.43
N ARG A 676 -6.31 -7.35 25.08
CA ARG A 676 -7.67 -7.08 25.55
C ARG A 676 -8.08 -5.66 25.22
N ILE A 677 -9.30 -5.51 24.74
CA ILE A 677 -10.03 -4.23 24.70
C ILE A 677 -10.95 -4.16 25.94
N CYS A 678 -10.95 -3.03 26.63
CA CYS A 678 -11.86 -2.78 27.75
C CYS A 678 -12.10 -1.27 27.87
N TRP A 679 -13.30 -0.80 27.54
CA TRP A 679 -13.64 0.61 27.57
C TRP A 679 -13.73 1.13 29.00
N VAL A 680 -12.82 2.02 29.36
CA VAL A 680 -12.73 2.63 30.69
C VAL A 680 -12.43 4.13 30.59
N GLY A 681 -12.92 4.88 31.58
CA GLY A 681 -12.96 6.33 31.58
C GLY A 681 -11.85 7.04 32.35
N LEU A 682 -12.01 8.36 32.45
CA LEU A 682 -11.17 9.21 33.29
C LEU A 682 -11.29 8.77 34.76
N GLY A 683 -10.13 8.52 35.36
CA GLY A 683 -10.01 8.07 36.74
C GLY A 683 -9.77 6.56 36.88
N ASP A 684 -10.10 5.74 35.88
CA ASP A 684 -9.88 4.28 35.97
C ASP A 684 -8.72 3.80 35.10
N ARG A 685 -8.46 4.46 33.96
CA ARG A 685 -7.29 4.14 33.10
C ARG A 685 -5.97 4.16 33.87
N HIS A 686 -5.71 5.20 34.66
CA HIS A 686 -4.47 5.29 35.44
C HIS A 686 -4.40 4.27 36.58
N ARG A 687 -5.52 3.98 37.27
CA ARG A 687 -5.60 2.95 38.32
C ARG A 687 -5.25 1.58 37.76
N LEU A 688 -5.82 1.23 36.60
CA LEU A 688 -5.52 -0.02 35.90
C LEU A 688 -4.06 -0.07 35.44
N GLY A 689 -3.55 0.99 34.81
CA GLY A 689 -2.16 1.02 34.36
C GLY A 689 -1.15 0.89 35.50
N LEU A 690 -1.40 1.54 36.64
CA LEU A 690 -0.57 1.40 37.85
C LEU A 690 -0.63 -0.02 38.42
N ALA A 691 -1.81 -0.62 38.49
CA ALA A 691 -1.97 -2.00 38.96
C ALA A 691 -1.28 -3.01 38.04
N PHE A 692 -1.41 -2.86 36.72
CA PHE A 692 -0.70 -3.71 35.76
C PHE A 692 0.82 -3.57 35.89
N ASN A 693 1.31 -2.35 36.12
CA ASN A 693 2.73 -2.12 36.37
C ASN A 693 3.21 -2.81 37.65
N GLU A 694 2.42 -2.75 38.74
CA GLU A 694 2.72 -3.47 39.98
C GLU A 694 2.73 -5.00 39.78
N MET A 695 1.79 -5.52 38.99
CA MET A 695 1.74 -6.96 38.66
C MET A 695 2.94 -7.42 37.81
N VAL A 696 3.50 -6.54 36.95
CA VAL A 696 4.77 -6.81 36.26
C VAL A 696 5.92 -6.80 37.26
N ALA A 697 5.96 -5.82 38.18
CA ALA A 697 7.01 -5.70 39.19
C ALA A 697 7.04 -6.91 40.15
N SER A 698 5.87 -7.44 40.52
CA SER A 698 5.73 -8.60 41.41
C SER A 698 5.99 -9.95 40.72
N GLY A 699 6.02 -9.97 39.38
CA GLY A 699 6.14 -11.19 38.57
C GLY A 699 4.83 -12.00 38.43
N GLU A 700 3.71 -11.43 38.85
CA GLU A 700 2.38 -11.97 38.58
C GLU A 700 2.16 -12.06 37.06
N LEU A 701 2.47 -10.97 36.34
CA LEU A 701 2.56 -10.95 34.87
C LEU A 701 3.98 -11.31 34.41
N LYS A 702 4.10 -12.10 33.33
CA LYS A 702 5.38 -12.70 32.91
C LYS A 702 6.32 -11.76 32.17
N ALA A 703 5.81 -10.68 31.59
CA ALA A 703 6.59 -9.64 30.93
C ALA A 703 5.82 -8.32 30.96
N PRO A 704 6.44 -7.20 30.57
CA PRO A 704 5.77 -5.91 30.47
C PRO A 704 4.52 -5.92 29.60
N ILE A 705 3.57 -5.05 29.96
CA ILE A 705 2.32 -4.83 29.24
C ILE A 705 2.42 -3.53 28.45
N VAL A 706 2.00 -3.58 27.19
CA VAL A 706 1.77 -2.39 26.37
C VAL A 706 0.35 -1.93 26.62
N ILE A 707 0.15 -0.65 26.94
CA ILE A 707 -1.15 -0.02 27.17
C ILE A 707 -1.34 1.08 26.14
N GLY A 708 -2.44 1.05 25.41
CA GLY A 708 -2.76 2.06 24.40
C GLY A 708 -4.24 2.11 24.11
N ARG A 709 -4.58 2.59 22.90
CA ARG A 709 -5.96 2.73 22.41
C ARG A 709 -6.00 2.89 20.91
N ASP A 710 -7.22 2.89 20.36
CA ASP A 710 -7.44 3.48 19.03
C ASP A 710 -7.19 5.00 19.04
N HIS A 711 -7.08 5.61 17.87
CA HIS A 711 -7.08 7.06 17.72
C HIS A 711 -8.50 7.63 17.80
N LEU A 712 -9.52 6.80 17.58
CA LEU A 712 -10.88 7.07 18.02
C LEU A 712 -10.92 7.04 19.54
N ASP A 713 -10.97 8.20 20.17
CA ASP A 713 -11.19 8.36 21.61
C ASP A 713 -11.67 9.79 21.88
N SER A 714 -12.25 9.98 23.07
CA SER A 714 -12.89 11.22 23.51
C SER A 714 -12.11 12.51 23.23
N GLY A 715 -10.78 12.52 23.37
CA GLY A 715 -9.94 13.73 23.23
C GLY A 715 -9.01 13.74 22.03
N SER A 716 -8.99 12.68 21.23
CA SER A 716 -7.86 12.43 20.32
C SER A 716 -8.21 12.50 18.84
N VAL A 717 -9.39 12.98 18.46
CA VAL A 717 -9.82 13.03 17.06
C VAL A 717 -10.73 14.22 16.77
N ALA A 718 -10.54 14.81 15.60
CA ALA A 718 -11.49 15.69 14.93
C ALA A 718 -11.88 15.03 13.60
N SER A 719 -13.17 14.76 13.42
CA SER A 719 -13.74 14.03 12.30
C SER A 719 -15.23 14.37 12.15
N PRO A 720 -15.58 15.40 11.36
CA PRO A 720 -16.94 15.93 11.26
C PRO A 720 -17.99 14.94 10.74
N ASN A 721 -17.58 13.87 10.06
CA ASN A 721 -18.48 12.84 9.54
C ASN A 721 -18.50 11.58 10.43
N ARG A 722 -17.92 11.65 11.64
CA ARG A 722 -17.87 10.52 12.58
C ARG A 722 -17.81 10.99 14.05
N GLU A 723 -16.63 11.04 14.67
CA GLU A 723 -16.54 11.24 16.14
C GLU A 723 -17.02 12.61 16.60
N THR A 724 -16.77 13.64 15.79
CA THR A 724 -17.13 15.02 16.12
C THR A 724 -18.29 15.53 15.26
N GLU A 725 -19.08 14.63 14.67
CA GLU A 725 -20.28 14.97 13.91
C GLU A 725 -21.35 15.60 14.80
N ALA A 726 -21.86 16.77 14.42
CA ALA A 726 -22.89 17.49 15.15
C ALA A 726 -22.50 17.75 16.61
N MET A 727 -21.36 18.41 16.84
CA MET A 727 -21.03 18.91 18.17
C MET A 727 -22.08 19.95 18.61
N LYS A 728 -22.43 19.98 19.90
CA LYS A 728 -23.49 20.84 20.45
C LYS A 728 -23.25 22.34 20.16
N ASP A 729 -22.00 22.75 20.09
CA ASP A 729 -21.54 24.11 19.81
C ASP A 729 -21.14 24.35 18.33
N GLY A 730 -21.21 23.32 17.47
CA GLY A 730 -20.79 23.37 16.07
C GLY A 730 -19.27 23.28 15.86
N SER A 731 -18.49 22.87 16.86
CA SER A 731 -17.02 22.75 16.80
C SER A 731 -16.49 21.51 16.04
N ASP A 732 -17.32 20.91 15.18
CA ASP A 732 -17.08 19.63 14.49
C ASP A 732 -15.69 19.54 13.85
N ALA A 733 -15.26 20.60 13.15
CA ALA A 733 -14.03 20.66 12.36
C ALA A 733 -12.81 21.21 13.12
N VAL A 734 -12.93 21.53 14.41
CA VAL A 734 -11.81 22.08 15.20
C VAL A 734 -10.79 20.97 15.48
N SER A 735 -9.64 21.01 14.81
CA SER A 735 -8.58 19.99 14.90
C SER A 735 -7.43 20.34 15.84
N ASP A 736 -7.57 21.39 16.65
CA ASP A 736 -6.60 21.73 17.70
C ASP A 736 -6.51 20.63 18.77
N TRP A 737 -7.65 20.04 19.14
CA TRP A 737 -7.76 19.02 20.19
C TRP A 737 -6.88 17.79 19.99
N PRO A 738 -6.89 17.09 18.83
CA PRO A 738 -5.99 15.97 18.60
C PRO A 738 -4.51 16.37 18.57
N LEU A 739 -4.17 17.59 18.13
CA LEU A 739 -2.80 18.11 18.17
C LEU A 739 -2.35 18.30 19.63
N LEU A 740 -3.19 18.93 20.45
CA LEU A 740 -2.94 19.13 21.88
C LEU A 740 -2.85 17.78 22.63
N ASN A 741 -3.70 16.81 22.29
CA ASN A 741 -3.63 15.46 22.85
C ASN A 741 -2.26 14.80 22.56
N ALA A 742 -1.76 14.88 21.32
CA ALA A 742 -0.43 14.35 20.98
C ALA A 742 0.67 15.06 21.77
N LEU A 743 0.67 16.40 21.77
CA LEU A 743 1.68 17.20 22.47
C LEU A 743 1.68 16.93 23.98
N LEU A 744 0.50 16.84 24.60
CA LEU A 744 0.38 16.57 26.03
C LEU A 744 0.81 15.14 26.38
N ASN A 745 0.49 14.14 25.56
CA ASN A 745 0.97 12.77 25.76
C ASN A 745 2.50 12.68 25.63
N THR A 746 3.10 13.44 24.70
CA THR A 746 4.56 13.59 24.60
C THR A 746 5.14 14.21 25.87
N ALA A 747 4.56 15.30 26.37
CA ALA A 747 5.01 15.97 27.59
C ALA A 747 4.79 15.13 28.86
N SER A 748 3.76 14.28 28.88
CA SER A 748 3.40 13.45 30.03
C SER A 748 4.29 12.21 30.16
N GLY A 749 4.85 11.74 29.04
CA GLY A 749 5.82 10.64 28.98
C GLY A 749 5.27 9.32 28.46
N ALA A 750 4.38 9.35 27.46
CA ALA A 750 4.03 8.13 26.72
C ALA A 750 5.28 7.49 26.07
N THR A 751 5.29 6.18 25.85
CA THR A 751 6.43 5.50 25.22
C THR A 751 6.52 5.78 23.73
N TRP A 752 5.39 5.86 23.03
CA TRP A 752 5.33 6.46 21.69
C TRP A 752 4.03 7.23 21.48
N VAL A 753 4.12 8.27 20.63
CA VAL A 753 3.01 9.15 20.29
C VAL A 753 2.95 9.28 18.77
N SER A 754 1.72 9.35 18.24
CA SER A 754 1.48 9.45 16.82
C SER A 754 0.44 10.51 16.48
N LEU A 755 0.65 11.22 15.38
CA LEU A 755 -0.31 12.15 14.79
C LEU A 755 -0.55 11.74 13.33
N HIS A 756 -1.79 11.34 13.05
CA HIS A 756 -2.19 10.83 11.75
C HIS A 756 -3.32 11.69 11.15
N HIS A 757 -3.48 11.58 9.84
CA HIS A 757 -4.51 12.26 9.08
C HIS A 757 -5.28 11.27 8.19
N GLY A 758 -6.60 11.48 8.13
CA GLY A 758 -7.56 10.79 7.28
C GLY A 758 -7.99 9.39 7.72
N GLY A 759 -7.59 8.93 8.91
CA GLY A 759 -7.91 7.57 9.37
C GLY A 759 -9.41 7.32 9.51
N GLY A 760 -9.83 6.26 8.82
CA GLY A 760 -11.18 5.70 8.79
C GLY A 760 -12.21 6.46 7.95
N VAL A 761 -12.11 7.78 7.80
CA VAL A 761 -13.00 8.57 6.92
C VAL A 761 -12.36 9.05 5.61
N GLY A 762 -11.05 8.81 5.44
CA GLY A 762 -10.30 9.12 4.22
C GLY A 762 -9.60 10.48 4.25
N MET A 763 -8.75 10.74 3.26
CA MET A 763 -7.97 11.99 3.16
C MET A 763 -8.87 13.22 3.19
N GLY A 764 -8.53 14.20 4.04
CA GLY A 764 -9.21 15.48 4.16
C GLY A 764 -10.30 15.53 5.23
N TYR A 765 -10.70 14.38 5.78
CA TYR A 765 -11.88 14.28 6.64
C TYR A 765 -11.58 14.09 8.14
N SER A 766 -10.33 13.79 8.53
CA SER A 766 -10.00 13.66 9.96
C SER A 766 -8.54 13.97 10.29
N GLN A 767 -8.32 14.47 11.52
CA GLN A 767 -7.01 14.55 12.16
C GLN A 767 -7.09 13.93 13.54
N HIS A 768 -6.12 13.10 13.91
CA HIS A 768 -6.21 12.34 15.15
C HIS A 768 -4.86 11.84 15.68
N ALA A 769 -4.81 11.62 17.00
CA ALA A 769 -3.63 11.23 17.73
C ALA A 769 -3.77 9.86 18.40
N GLY A 770 -2.68 9.10 18.39
CA GLY A 770 -2.54 7.86 19.13
C GLY A 770 -1.45 7.98 20.19
N MET A 771 -1.64 7.29 21.30
CA MET A 771 -0.66 7.20 22.37
C MET A 771 -0.52 5.75 22.81
N VAL A 772 0.69 5.38 23.21
CA VAL A 772 0.96 4.09 23.82
C VAL A 772 2.03 4.24 24.89
N ILE A 773 1.86 3.54 26.01
CA ILE A 773 2.76 3.54 27.14
C ILE A 773 3.02 2.12 27.64
N VAL A 774 4.24 1.86 28.10
CA VAL A 774 4.68 0.55 28.58
C VAL A 774 4.67 0.53 30.10
N ALA A 775 4.01 -0.48 30.66
CA ALA A 775 4.09 -0.85 32.08
C ALA A 775 5.17 -1.93 32.23
N ASP A 776 6.38 -1.52 32.60
CA ASP A 776 7.57 -2.39 32.69
C ASP A 776 7.94 -2.79 34.11
N GLY A 777 7.10 -2.46 35.10
CA GLY A 777 7.31 -2.76 36.51
C GLY A 777 8.19 -1.75 37.25
N THR A 778 8.68 -0.70 36.58
CA THR A 778 9.55 0.29 37.22
C THR A 778 8.76 1.43 37.89
N GLU A 779 9.34 2.04 38.92
CA GLU A 779 8.80 3.29 39.50
C GLU A 779 8.76 4.44 38.49
N ALA A 780 9.71 4.45 37.55
CA ALA A 780 9.75 5.46 36.50
C ALA A 780 8.54 5.31 35.56
N ALA A 781 8.17 4.07 35.19
CA ALA A 781 6.96 3.80 34.44
C ALA A 781 5.71 4.17 35.24
N ALA A 782 5.65 3.86 36.54
CA ALA A 782 4.52 4.24 37.39
C ALA A 782 4.23 5.75 37.34
N ARG A 783 5.26 6.60 37.47
CA ARG A 783 5.11 8.07 37.36
C ARG A 783 4.63 8.53 35.98
N ARG A 784 5.09 7.88 34.91
CA ARG A 784 4.63 8.18 33.54
C ARG A 784 3.19 7.74 33.33
N LEU A 785 2.83 6.52 33.75
CA LEU A 785 1.49 5.94 33.66
C LEU A 785 0.46 6.80 34.39
N GLU A 786 0.77 7.25 35.60
CA GLU A 786 -0.10 8.12 36.39
C GLU A 786 -0.45 9.40 35.63
N ARG A 787 0.55 10.10 35.06
CA ARG A 787 0.33 11.34 34.30
C ARG A 787 -0.40 11.07 32.99
N VAL A 788 0.12 10.13 32.19
CA VAL A 788 -0.31 9.89 30.82
C VAL A 788 -1.74 9.35 30.78
N LEU A 789 -2.06 8.35 31.61
CA LEU A 789 -3.38 7.72 31.63
C LEU A 789 -4.42 8.54 32.41
N TRP A 790 -4.01 9.62 33.06
CA TRP A 790 -4.89 10.68 33.54
C TRP A 790 -5.14 11.72 32.45
N ASN A 791 -4.06 12.30 31.90
CA ASN A 791 -4.12 13.42 30.96
C ASN A 791 -4.80 13.04 29.65
N ASP A 792 -4.52 11.86 29.10
CA ASP A 792 -5.09 11.40 27.83
C ASP A 792 -6.63 11.41 27.83
N PRO A 793 -7.35 10.67 28.70
CA PRO A 793 -8.81 10.77 28.78
C PRO A 793 -9.30 12.12 29.31
N ALA A 794 -8.52 12.82 30.14
CA ALA A 794 -8.90 14.15 30.63
C ALA A 794 -8.99 15.18 29.50
N THR A 795 -8.17 15.07 28.45
CA THR A 795 -8.34 15.93 27.26
C THR A 795 -9.67 15.74 26.56
N GLY A 796 -10.25 14.53 26.62
CA GLY A 796 -11.58 14.25 26.08
C GLY A 796 -12.70 14.85 26.89
N VAL A 797 -12.60 14.75 28.22
CA VAL A 797 -13.54 15.44 29.13
C VAL A 797 -13.43 16.95 28.95
N MET A 798 -12.22 17.51 28.88
CA MET A 798 -11.98 18.92 28.59
C MET A 798 -12.67 19.35 27.29
N ARG A 799 -12.40 18.64 26.18
CA ARG A 799 -12.96 18.97 24.85
C ARG A 799 -14.49 18.99 24.85
N HIS A 800 -15.12 18.00 25.47
CA HIS A 800 -16.59 17.91 25.50
C HIS A 800 -17.21 18.89 26.49
N ALA A 801 -16.52 19.21 27.60
CA ALA A 801 -16.97 20.23 28.53
C ALA A 801 -16.91 21.63 27.88
N ASP A 802 -15.85 21.91 27.12
CA ASP A 802 -15.70 23.14 26.32
C ASP A 802 -16.84 23.30 25.29
N ALA A 803 -17.19 22.20 24.60
CA ALA A 803 -18.35 22.16 23.70
C ALA A 803 -19.73 22.22 24.41
N GLY A 804 -19.74 22.35 25.74
CA GLY A 804 -20.95 22.58 26.53
C GLY A 804 -21.78 21.34 26.86
N TYR A 805 -21.21 20.12 26.80
CA TYR A 805 -21.90 18.92 27.25
C TYR A 805 -21.92 18.86 28.79
N GLU A 806 -23.11 18.86 29.38
CA GLU A 806 -23.31 18.90 30.83
C GLU A 806 -22.64 17.71 31.54
N LEU A 807 -22.75 16.50 30.96
CA LEU A 807 -22.10 15.29 31.47
C LEU A 807 -20.57 15.43 31.57
N ALA A 808 -19.95 16.15 30.64
CA ALA A 808 -18.51 16.37 30.65
C ALA A 808 -18.10 17.43 31.68
N VAL A 809 -18.90 18.48 31.85
CA VAL A 809 -18.72 19.48 32.92
C VAL A 809 -18.85 18.84 34.30
N GLU A 810 -19.84 17.96 34.49
CA GLU A 810 -20.02 17.18 35.71
C GLU A 810 -18.80 16.27 35.96
N CYS A 811 -18.37 15.51 34.96
CA CYS A 811 -17.19 14.65 35.08
C CYS A 811 -15.91 15.46 35.42
N ALA A 812 -15.72 16.62 34.82
CA ALA A 812 -14.60 17.51 35.11
C ALA A 812 -14.59 17.95 36.58
N ARG A 813 -15.75 18.35 37.11
CA ARG A 813 -15.91 18.72 38.54
C ARG A 813 -15.71 17.54 39.47
N GLU A 814 -16.30 16.38 39.16
CA GLU A 814 -16.14 15.14 39.93
C GLU A 814 -14.67 14.72 40.06
N LYS A 815 -13.89 14.89 38.98
CA LYS A 815 -12.49 14.48 38.90
C LYS A 815 -11.50 15.60 39.25
N GLY A 816 -11.99 16.80 39.54
CA GLY A 816 -11.16 17.95 39.92
C GLY A 816 -10.23 18.42 38.80
N LEU A 817 -10.69 18.41 37.55
CA LEU A 817 -9.92 18.94 36.43
C LEU A 817 -9.80 20.47 36.53
N ASP A 818 -8.60 21.00 36.30
CA ASP A 818 -8.36 22.44 36.16
C ASP A 818 -8.66 22.86 34.71
N LEU A 819 -9.86 23.37 34.48
CA LEU A 819 -10.33 23.86 33.19
C LEU A 819 -10.55 25.38 33.29
N PRO A 820 -9.55 26.22 32.94
CA PRO A 820 -9.59 27.66 33.23
C PRO A 820 -10.76 28.45 32.61
N SER A 821 -11.43 27.87 31.61
CA SER A 821 -12.60 28.45 30.95
C SER A 821 -13.95 28.08 31.58
N LEU A 822 -13.99 27.18 32.59
CA LEU A 822 -15.22 26.57 33.14
C LEU A 822 -15.41 26.69 34.66
#